data_AF-A0A7C3WT07-F1
#
_entry.id   AF-A0A7C3WT07-F1
#
_cell.length_a   1.000
_cell.length_b   1.000
_cell.length_c   1.000
_cell.angle_alpha   90.00
_cell.angle_beta   90.00
_cell.angle_gamma   90.00
#
_symmetry.space_group_name_H-M   'P 1'
#
loop_
_entity.id
_entity.type
_entity.pdbx_description
1 polymer ?
#
loop_
_entity_poly.entity_id
_entity_poly.type
_entity_poly.pdbx_seq_one_letter_code
_entity_poly.pdbx_strand_id
1 'polypeptide(L)'
;MGNQNIFLHKVFILCFVFSSLFLYPFHAVALKAGAVKAEITPDLGVPLNGYGARLGKGARAVHDPLWAHVLYLADDETEVFLVSLDLCVVDRELREKVIAMAPENFPPQNIIMTATHTHNGFGGMCKNYPIRFVSGRYIPELVERTARIISQALRDAKEKAQNAVLGYGSIQQNDLTCNRRYPGGPMDPQIGFIVVEDANGNEIAIIANMAGHPTSIGDEDFYSFSSDYPGYYYLEIEKLASPGCVPFFLNGAEGNQTIQSPEQTSGWARTEKVGRLLAQRVYEAQKNVTLSDVKLKLTAQEILLPMSIATFFPEKVLFHSLHINGLAISFFPGELCVEYALRLREYALEAGYKTHFTVGLANDYLLYFVPQHLLFDKTYEAGANFFGPQAEKWVLNTCLSLLGIEKPELQKPAVDFPQVDKTNQMVSIVNLSGTSYERGYARGQFSKEQIQKRFEELIQKPILEGRYLPEQGFFSSIPSSWINISSLILPAMAISIRPWAKKLHSEVIDELIGISDGVEMPFDKIWLLQNAINIQNAQSYNPLFDTPLCTAIAIYGERAGAKDVLIAHTIDWAINESPVIFRNQTANGINFIEIGFPWFDGTICGMNQAGIVLSITRDASIKTNLAEDTPGPEFTAKHILSTCSTIEAAMEEISKITISQAYHILLAGKNNKEKWTTLLFPAPKPEDTIAQNLYQQGILLGCGSIANASESTVRRYSNLLKKLEEERIISPEELKTIMTSSDNQDTSPAQIWNENSRLSVIFEPTEKKIWLSVRNSDGNPSEFIPIESGN
;
A
#
# COMPACT_ATOMS: atom_id res chain seq x y z
N MET A 1 -52.86 66.00 -21.21
CA MET A 1 -54.19 66.31 -20.67
C MET A 1 -55.23 65.63 -21.53
N GLY A 2 -56.09 64.78 -20.93
CA GLY A 2 -57.27 64.18 -21.56
C GLY A 2 -57.01 62.96 -22.46
N ASN A 3 -57.88 61.95 -22.54
CA ASN A 3 -58.93 61.51 -21.64
C ASN A 3 -59.30 60.06 -22.06
N GLN A 4 -59.61 59.25 -21.04
CA GLN A 4 -60.43 58.02 -20.98
C GLN A 4 -61.22 57.64 -22.25
N ASN A 5 -61.08 56.43 -22.82
CA ASN A 5 -61.48 55.06 -22.39
C ASN A 5 -62.78 54.56 -23.06
N ILE A 6 -62.84 53.21 -23.17
CA ILE A 6 -63.98 52.29 -23.38
C ILE A 6 -64.25 51.92 -24.86
N PHE A 7 -63.80 50.77 -25.41
CA PHE A 7 -64.05 49.30 -25.20
C PHE A 7 -65.07 48.67 -26.19
N LEU A 8 -64.69 47.47 -26.69
CA LEU A 8 -65.48 46.35 -27.29
C LEU A 8 -65.71 46.41 -28.82
N HIS A 9 -65.39 45.43 -29.68
CA HIS A 9 -65.42 43.96 -29.59
C HIS A 9 -64.64 43.28 -30.76
N LYS A 10 -64.42 41.96 -30.62
CA LYS A 10 -63.54 41.01 -31.35
C LYS A 10 -63.75 40.82 -32.87
N VAL A 11 -62.66 40.52 -33.60
CA VAL A 11 -62.66 39.66 -34.81
C VAL A 11 -61.40 38.76 -34.81
N PHE A 12 -61.60 37.46 -35.03
CA PHE A 12 -60.59 36.39 -35.16
C PHE A 12 -59.94 36.44 -36.56
N ILE A 13 -58.61 36.29 -36.64
CA ILE A 13 -57.89 35.97 -37.89
C ILE A 13 -57.00 34.75 -37.62
N LEU A 14 -57.20 33.70 -38.41
CA LEU A 14 -56.39 32.49 -38.48
C LEU A 14 -55.38 32.68 -39.63
N CYS A 15 -54.08 32.75 -39.31
CA CYS A 15 -53.00 32.83 -40.31
C CYS A 15 -52.35 31.45 -40.51
N PHE A 16 -52.36 30.97 -41.76
CA PHE A 16 -51.50 29.89 -42.24
C PHE A 16 -50.09 30.46 -42.50
N VAL A 17 -49.06 29.88 -41.88
CA VAL A 17 -47.65 30.11 -42.23
C VAL A 17 -47.02 28.76 -42.57
N PHE A 18 -46.63 28.61 -43.84
CA PHE A 18 -45.77 27.53 -44.33
C PHE A 18 -44.39 27.65 -43.66
N SER A 19 -43.98 26.63 -42.90
CA SER A 19 -42.59 26.46 -42.46
C SER A 19 -41.96 25.31 -43.24
N SER A 20 -40.93 25.64 -44.01
CA SER A 20 -40.04 24.70 -44.68
C SER A 20 -39.13 24.06 -43.62
N LEU A 21 -39.45 22.82 -43.24
CA LEU A 21 -38.57 21.94 -42.46
C LEU A 21 -37.36 21.54 -43.31
N PHE A 22 -36.21 22.14 -43.04
CA PHE A 22 -34.91 21.54 -43.37
C PHE A 22 -34.73 20.32 -42.45
N LEU A 23 -35.21 19.16 -42.88
CA LEU A 23 -34.80 17.87 -42.34
C LEU A 23 -33.34 17.65 -42.75
N TYR A 24 -32.40 17.94 -41.85
CA TYR A 24 -31.08 17.33 -41.93
C TYR A 24 -31.27 15.82 -41.75
N PRO A 25 -30.90 14.96 -42.72
CA PRO A 25 -30.90 13.53 -42.48
C PRO A 25 -29.86 13.26 -41.39
N PHE A 26 -30.32 12.91 -40.19
CA PHE A 26 -29.51 12.24 -39.18
C PHE A 26 -29.00 10.95 -39.84
N HIS A 27 -27.80 10.99 -40.41
CA HIS A 27 -27.11 9.78 -40.82
C HIS A 27 -26.64 9.13 -39.53
N ALA A 28 -27.43 8.21 -38.98
CA ALA A 28 -26.92 7.24 -38.03
C ALA A 28 -25.88 6.41 -38.79
N VAL A 29 -24.59 6.71 -38.59
CA VAL A 29 -23.52 5.91 -39.15
C VAL A 29 -23.46 4.63 -38.31
N ALA A 30 -23.68 3.49 -38.96
CA ALA A 30 -23.61 2.18 -38.32
C ALA A 30 -22.20 1.93 -37.77
N LEU A 31 -22.11 1.22 -36.64
CA LEU A 31 -20.84 0.76 -36.09
C LEU A 31 -20.07 -0.02 -37.17
N LYS A 32 -18.77 0.22 -37.28
CA LYS A 32 -17.87 -0.58 -38.11
C LYS A 32 -16.98 -1.44 -37.24
N ALA A 33 -16.80 -2.70 -37.64
CA ALA A 33 -15.90 -3.62 -36.97
C ALA A 33 -15.13 -4.49 -37.95
N GLY A 34 -13.89 -4.80 -37.60
CA GLY A 34 -13.06 -5.76 -38.32
C GLY A 34 -12.09 -6.44 -37.35
N ALA A 35 -11.87 -7.73 -37.51
CA ALA A 35 -11.02 -8.52 -36.62
C ALA A 35 -10.00 -9.36 -37.37
N VAL A 36 -8.82 -9.53 -36.77
CA VAL A 36 -7.71 -10.32 -37.31
C VAL A 36 -7.02 -11.11 -36.19
N LYS A 37 -6.65 -12.36 -36.49
CA LYS A 37 -5.76 -13.19 -35.68
C LYS A 37 -4.43 -13.36 -36.41
N ALA A 38 -3.32 -12.98 -35.79
CA ALA A 38 -1.97 -13.06 -36.36
C ALA A 38 -1.04 -13.85 -35.44
N GLU A 39 -0.23 -14.76 -36.00
CA GLU A 39 0.71 -15.56 -35.21
C GLU A 39 1.94 -14.74 -34.80
N ILE A 40 2.31 -14.81 -33.53
CA ILE A 40 3.48 -14.12 -32.95
C ILE A 40 4.54 -15.08 -32.37
N THR A 41 4.36 -16.40 -32.53
CA THR A 41 5.30 -17.41 -32.02
C THR A 41 6.74 -17.14 -32.51
N PRO A 42 7.71 -16.97 -31.60
CA PRO A 42 9.10 -16.78 -31.98
C PRO A 42 9.81 -18.13 -32.15
N ASP A 43 11.07 -18.05 -32.60
CA ASP A 43 11.89 -19.24 -32.79
C ASP A 43 12.27 -19.85 -31.42
N LEU A 44 12.54 -21.16 -31.40
CA LEU A 44 12.99 -21.86 -30.19
C LEU A 44 14.30 -21.26 -29.65
N GLY A 45 14.48 -21.34 -28.33
CA GLY A 45 15.61 -20.72 -27.63
C GLY A 45 15.36 -19.27 -27.18
N VAL A 46 14.28 -18.62 -27.64
CA VAL A 46 13.81 -17.35 -27.07
C VAL A 46 13.30 -17.58 -25.63
N PRO A 47 13.66 -16.73 -24.65
CA PRO A 47 13.21 -16.84 -23.26
C PRO A 47 11.69 -16.93 -23.14
N LEU A 48 11.19 -17.71 -22.19
CA LEU A 48 9.81 -17.58 -21.71
C LEU A 48 9.72 -16.48 -20.63
N ASN A 49 8.52 -15.99 -20.36
CA ASN A 49 8.25 -14.99 -19.31
C ASN A 49 7.32 -15.54 -18.22
N GLY A 50 7.33 -14.94 -17.03
CA GLY A 50 6.43 -15.27 -15.90
C GLY A 50 7.08 -16.05 -14.74
N TYR A 51 7.73 -17.18 -15.01
CA TYR A 51 8.35 -18.00 -13.94
C TYR A 51 9.84 -17.68 -13.70
N GLY A 52 10.15 -17.10 -12.54
CA GLY A 52 11.53 -16.88 -12.09
C GLY A 52 12.38 -18.17 -11.96
N ALA A 53 11.74 -19.32 -11.77
CA ALA A 53 12.42 -20.63 -11.71
C ALA A 53 13.11 -21.02 -13.04
N ARG A 54 12.72 -20.41 -14.17
CA ARG A 54 13.38 -20.62 -15.47
C ARG A 54 14.73 -19.92 -15.57
N LEU A 55 15.02 -18.94 -14.72
CA LEU A 55 16.26 -18.14 -14.75
C LEU A 55 16.53 -17.56 -16.15
N GLY A 56 15.47 -17.10 -16.83
CA GLY A 56 15.56 -16.50 -18.16
C GLY A 56 15.92 -17.46 -19.32
N LYS A 57 15.78 -18.78 -19.12
CA LYS A 57 16.06 -19.79 -20.16
C LYS A 57 15.01 -19.80 -21.27
N GLY A 58 15.46 -20.20 -22.46
CA GLY A 58 14.65 -20.29 -23.67
C GLY A 58 13.69 -21.47 -23.73
N ALA A 59 12.65 -21.32 -24.54
CA ALA A 59 11.73 -22.40 -24.90
C ALA A 59 12.43 -23.50 -25.71
N ARG A 60 11.95 -24.73 -25.51
CA ARG A 60 12.48 -25.98 -26.11
C ARG A 60 11.50 -26.66 -27.07
N ALA A 61 10.22 -26.32 -26.97
CA ALA A 61 9.17 -26.85 -27.80
C ALA A 61 8.07 -25.80 -28.00
N VAL A 62 7.17 -26.05 -28.95
CA VAL A 62 5.93 -25.31 -29.17
C VAL A 62 4.80 -26.33 -29.06
N HIS A 63 3.94 -26.19 -28.05
CA HIS A 63 2.75 -27.02 -27.92
C HIS A 63 1.63 -26.49 -28.82
N ASP A 64 1.36 -25.19 -28.75
CA ASP A 64 0.44 -24.46 -29.61
C ASP A 64 0.97 -23.05 -29.92
N PRO A 65 0.57 -22.44 -31.05
CA PRO A 65 1.06 -21.13 -31.44
C PRO A 65 0.55 -20.01 -30.53
N LEU A 66 1.34 -18.96 -30.38
CA LEU A 66 0.97 -17.73 -29.68
C LEU A 66 0.38 -16.73 -30.67
N TRP A 67 -0.69 -16.04 -30.28
CA TRP A 67 -1.45 -15.15 -31.16
C TRP A 67 -1.49 -13.70 -30.70
N ALA A 68 -1.64 -12.81 -31.68
CA ALA A 68 -2.13 -11.45 -31.52
C ALA A 68 -3.52 -11.36 -32.14
N HIS A 69 -4.52 -11.12 -31.31
CA HIS A 69 -5.90 -10.91 -31.72
C HIS A 69 -6.15 -9.40 -31.74
N VAL A 70 -6.61 -8.87 -32.87
CA VAL A 70 -6.81 -7.43 -33.08
C VAL A 70 -8.24 -7.18 -33.52
N LEU A 71 -8.97 -6.36 -32.77
CA LEU A 71 -10.31 -5.89 -33.09
C LEU A 71 -10.26 -4.39 -33.31
N TYR A 72 -10.74 -3.96 -34.47
CA TYR A 72 -11.06 -2.57 -34.77
C TYR A 72 -12.55 -2.34 -34.56
N LEU A 73 -12.91 -1.29 -33.82
CA LEU A 73 -14.27 -0.78 -33.68
C LEU A 73 -14.29 0.70 -33.98
N ALA A 74 -15.31 1.18 -34.71
CA ALA A 74 -15.50 2.59 -34.95
C ALA A 74 -16.98 2.94 -35.04
N ASP A 75 -17.41 3.93 -34.26
CA ASP A 75 -18.67 4.65 -34.54
C ASP A 75 -18.37 5.94 -35.32
N ASP A 76 -19.28 6.91 -35.29
CA ASP A 76 -19.14 8.22 -35.93
C ASP A 76 -18.15 9.16 -35.24
N GLU A 77 -17.82 8.93 -33.97
CA GLU A 77 -17.01 9.84 -33.14
C GLU A 77 -15.69 9.21 -32.66
N THR A 78 -15.69 7.91 -32.42
CA THR A 78 -14.63 7.17 -31.73
C THR A 78 -14.18 5.98 -32.56
N GLU A 79 -12.86 5.86 -32.74
CA GLU A 79 -12.21 4.65 -33.25
C GLU A 79 -11.38 4.01 -32.12
N VAL A 80 -11.41 2.68 -31.99
CA VAL A 80 -10.60 1.95 -31.02
C VAL A 80 -10.05 0.65 -31.61
N PHE A 81 -8.80 0.36 -31.27
CA PHE A 81 -8.16 -0.93 -31.49
C PHE A 81 -7.98 -1.63 -30.14
N LEU A 82 -8.59 -2.80 -29.99
CA LEU A 82 -8.38 -3.69 -28.87
C LEU A 82 -7.49 -4.84 -29.33
N VAL A 83 -6.33 -4.98 -28.71
CA VAL A 83 -5.35 -6.02 -29.01
C VAL A 83 -5.21 -6.93 -27.79
N SER A 84 -5.43 -8.24 -27.94
CA SER A 84 -5.11 -9.26 -26.94
C SER A 84 -3.94 -10.11 -27.43
N LEU A 85 -2.91 -10.24 -26.59
CA LEU A 85 -1.67 -10.92 -26.93
C LEU A 85 -1.46 -12.15 -26.04
N ASP A 86 -1.09 -13.27 -26.64
CA ASP A 86 -0.62 -14.47 -25.92
C ASP A 86 0.80 -14.27 -25.40
N LEU A 87 0.89 -13.40 -24.40
CA LEU A 87 2.09 -13.02 -23.69
C LEU A 87 1.82 -13.05 -22.19
N CYS A 88 2.89 -13.07 -21.40
CA CYS A 88 2.77 -12.87 -19.97
C CYS A 88 2.34 -11.43 -19.67
N VAL A 89 2.94 -10.43 -20.31
CA VAL A 89 2.66 -9.01 -20.06
C VAL A 89 2.77 -8.20 -21.35
N VAL A 90 2.18 -7.01 -21.37
CA VAL A 90 2.48 -6.01 -22.40
C VAL A 90 3.57 -5.09 -21.85
N ASP A 91 4.81 -5.30 -22.29
CA ASP A 91 5.92 -4.41 -21.94
C ASP A 91 5.77 -3.04 -22.62
N ARG A 92 6.14 -1.97 -21.90
CA ARG A 92 6.16 -0.60 -22.42
C ARG A 92 6.95 -0.49 -23.72
N GLU A 93 8.11 -1.14 -23.80
CA GLU A 93 8.95 -1.13 -24.99
C GLU A 93 8.27 -1.73 -26.21
N LEU A 94 7.48 -2.80 -26.03
CA LEU A 94 6.70 -3.40 -27.12
C LEU A 94 5.62 -2.43 -27.58
N ARG A 95 4.87 -1.83 -26.64
CA ARG A 95 3.81 -0.87 -26.98
C ARG A 95 4.38 0.32 -27.73
N GLU A 96 5.42 0.97 -27.21
CA GLU A 96 6.08 2.11 -27.85
C GLU A 96 6.54 1.77 -29.27
N LYS A 97 7.09 0.55 -29.47
CA LYS A 97 7.53 0.10 -30.79
C LYS A 97 6.36 -0.15 -31.75
N VAL A 98 5.25 -0.72 -31.29
CA VAL A 98 4.01 -0.89 -32.08
C VAL A 98 3.45 0.46 -32.52
N ILE A 99 3.38 1.42 -31.59
CA ILE A 99 2.91 2.78 -31.89
C ILE A 99 3.81 3.45 -32.93
N ALA A 100 5.13 3.34 -32.79
CA ALA A 100 6.09 3.92 -33.73
C ALA A 100 6.02 3.29 -35.15
N MET A 101 5.45 2.09 -35.28
CA MET A 101 5.27 1.37 -36.54
C MET A 101 3.83 1.40 -37.07
N ALA A 102 2.88 1.91 -36.28
CA ALA A 102 1.51 2.11 -36.70
C ALA A 102 1.46 3.24 -37.76
N PRO A 103 0.51 3.20 -38.72
CA PRO A 103 0.33 4.29 -39.68
C PRO A 103 0.08 5.64 -38.98
N GLU A 104 0.50 6.76 -39.59
CA GLU A 104 0.35 8.11 -39.01
C GLU A 104 -1.10 8.46 -38.60
N ASN A 105 -2.10 7.82 -39.21
CA ASN A 105 -3.52 8.06 -38.94
C ASN A 105 -4.09 7.22 -37.79
N PHE A 106 -3.27 6.55 -36.97
CA PHE A 106 -3.72 5.68 -35.89
C PHE A 106 -3.32 6.36 -34.56
N PRO A 107 -4.23 7.12 -33.92
CA PRO A 107 -3.88 7.85 -32.72
C PRO A 107 -3.42 6.89 -31.62
N PRO A 108 -2.27 7.11 -30.95
CA PRO A 108 -1.75 6.19 -29.94
C PRO A 108 -2.71 5.96 -28.76
N GLN A 109 -3.62 6.92 -28.53
CA GLN A 109 -4.63 6.83 -27.48
C GLN A 109 -5.73 5.82 -27.82
N ASN A 110 -5.92 5.51 -29.11
CA ASN A 110 -6.95 4.61 -29.60
C ASN A 110 -6.52 3.14 -29.60
N ILE A 111 -5.26 2.85 -29.26
CA ILE A 111 -4.71 1.49 -29.25
C ILE A 111 -4.55 1.01 -27.81
N ILE A 112 -5.36 0.01 -27.45
CA ILE A 112 -5.32 -0.70 -26.17
C ILE A 112 -4.68 -2.07 -26.43
N MET A 113 -3.57 -2.35 -25.76
CA MET A 113 -2.90 -3.65 -25.83
C MET A 113 -3.01 -4.35 -24.48
N THR A 114 -3.50 -5.59 -24.47
CA THR A 114 -3.63 -6.43 -23.29
C THR A 114 -2.89 -7.74 -23.48
N ALA A 115 -2.54 -8.41 -22.40
CA ALA A 115 -1.97 -9.74 -22.41
C ALA A 115 -2.94 -10.74 -21.78
N THR A 116 -2.95 -11.98 -22.27
CA THR A 116 -3.71 -13.07 -21.64
C THR A 116 -3.12 -13.48 -20.30
N HIS A 117 -1.84 -13.15 -20.07
CA HIS A 117 -1.01 -13.59 -18.95
C HIS A 117 -0.54 -15.04 -19.04
N THR A 118 -0.42 -15.63 -20.24
CA THR A 118 0.22 -16.94 -20.34
C THR A 118 1.67 -16.87 -19.85
N HIS A 119 2.00 -17.69 -18.84
CA HIS A 119 3.39 -17.89 -18.40
C HIS A 119 4.16 -18.77 -19.39
N ASN A 120 3.55 -19.24 -20.48
CA ASN A 120 4.21 -19.96 -21.56
C ASN A 120 4.29 -19.13 -22.85
N GLY A 121 4.12 -17.80 -22.73
CA GLY A 121 4.50 -16.83 -23.77
C GLY A 121 6.00 -16.47 -23.71
N PHE A 122 6.47 -15.75 -24.73
CA PHE A 122 7.87 -15.32 -24.80
C PHE A 122 8.16 -14.06 -23.99
N GLY A 123 9.38 -13.99 -23.46
CA GLY A 123 9.97 -12.82 -22.82
C GLY A 123 10.97 -12.11 -23.71
N GLY A 124 12.00 -11.54 -23.11
CA GLY A 124 13.08 -10.84 -23.79
C GLY A 124 12.71 -9.50 -24.39
N MET A 125 11.60 -8.90 -23.95
CA MET A 125 11.10 -7.63 -24.48
C MET A 125 11.36 -6.41 -23.57
N CYS A 126 11.72 -6.61 -22.31
CA CYS A 126 11.99 -5.51 -21.40
C CYS A 126 13.48 -5.17 -21.29
N LYS A 127 13.82 -3.88 -21.37
CA LYS A 127 15.20 -3.37 -21.36
C LYS A 127 15.72 -3.10 -19.95
N ASN A 128 14.88 -2.48 -19.12
CA ASN A 128 15.30 -1.80 -17.88
C ASN A 128 14.90 -2.52 -16.59
N TYR A 129 14.12 -3.60 -16.68
CA TYR A 129 13.69 -4.31 -15.49
C TYR A 129 14.80 -5.21 -14.92
N PRO A 130 15.04 -5.21 -13.60
CA PRO A 130 15.97 -6.13 -12.95
C PRO A 130 15.51 -7.61 -12.97
N ILE A 131 14.28 -7.90 -13.42
CA ILE A 131 13.70 -9.25 -13.48
C ILE A 131 14.19 -10.10 -14.67
N ARG A 132 15.44 -9.95 -15.13
CA ARG A 132 16.00 -10.78 -16.22
C ARG A 132 15.96 -12.28 -15.92
N PHE A 133 15.90 -12.67 -14.64
CA PHE A 133 15.71 -14.05 -14.23
C PHE A 133 14.28 -14.57 -14.50
N VAL A 134 13.29 -13.67 -14.62
CA VAL A 134 11.90 -13.97 -14.98
C VAL A 134 11.70 -13.86 -16.49
N SER A 135 12.10 -12.74 -17.09
CA SER A 135 11.78 -12.41 -18.49
C SER A 135 12.90 -12.74 -19.48
N GLY A 136 14.08 -13.14 -19.02
CA GLY A 136 15.24 -13.42 -19.86
C GLY A 136 16.01 -12.18 -20.32
N ARG A 137 16.99 -12.38 -21.21
CA ARG A 137 17.77 -11.29 -21.81
C ARG A 137 16.90 -10.47 -22.75
N TYR A 138 17.12 -9.16 -22.79
CA TYR A 138 16.51 -8.28 -23.79
C TYR A 138 16.98 -8.63 -25.21
N ILE A 139 16.05 -8.73 -26.17
CA ILE A 139 16.28 -9.07 -27.58
C ILE A 139 15.57 -8.02 -28.45
N PRO A 140 16.26 -6.94 -28.86
CA PRO A 140 15.65 -5.85 -29.64
C PRO A 140 14.98 -6.32 -30.93
N GLU A 141 15.57 -7.30 -31.62
CA GLU A 141 15.09 -7.84 -32.89
C GLU A 141 13.75 -8.55 -32.72
N LEU A 142 13.54 -9.19 -31.56
CA LEU A 142 12.28 -9.82 -31.20
C LEU A 142 11.19 -8.77 -30.99
N VAL A 143 11.46 -7.71 -30.24
CA VAL A 143 10.54 -6.57 -30.07
C VAL A 143 10.16 -5.99 -31.43
N GLU A 144 11.14 -5.79 -32.30
CA GLU A 144 10.92 -5.22 -33.64
C GLU A 144 10.08 -6.13 -34.54
N ARG A 145 10.34 -7.45 -34.52
CA ARG A 145 9.56 -8.46 -35.27
C ARG A 145 8.12 -8.49 -34.77
N THR A 146 7.91 -8.60 -33.46
CA THR A 146 6.57 -8.68 -32.85
C THR A 146 5.79 -7.40 -33.11
N ALA A 147 6.42 -6.24 -32.95
CA ALA A 147 5.79 -4.95 -33.22
C ALA A 147 5.33 -4.82 -34.68
N ARG A 148 6.16 -5.25 -35.65
CA ARG A 148 5.77 -5.26 -37.07
C ARG A 148 4.53 -6.11 -37.34
N ILE A 149 4.46 -7.30 -36.75
CA ILE A 149 3.33 -8.22 -36.92
C ILE A 149 2.06 -7.56 -36.37
N ILE A 150 2.11 -7.01 -35.16
CA ILE A 150 0.98 -6.32 -34.53
C ILE A 150 0.55 -5.10 -35.34
N SER A 151 1.50 -4.24 -35.77
CA SER A 151 1.19 -3.07 -36.59
C SER A 151 0.58 -3.42 -37.94
N GLN A 152 0.95 -4.57 -38.53
CA GLN A 152 0.27 -5.08 -39.73
C GLN A 152 -1.15 -5.56 -39.41
N ALA A 153 -1.34 -6.32 -38.32
CA ALA A 153 -2.66 -6.77 -37.90
C ALA A 153 -3.62 -5.59 -37.57
N LEU A 154 -3.10 -4.48 -37.05
CA LEU A 154 -3.85 -3.22 -36.88
C LEU A 154 -4.37 -2.69 -38.23
N ARG A 155 -3.53 -2.67 -39.27
CA ARG A 155 -3.94 -2.25 -40.62
C ARG A 155 -5.00 -3.20 -41.18
N ASP A 156 -4.73 -4.49 -41.12
CA ASP A 156 -5.60 -5.53 -41.67
C ASP A 156 -7.00 -5.52 -41.01
N ALA A 157 -7.06 -5.31 -39.68
CA ALA A 157 -8.33 -5.21 -38.94
C ALA A 157 -9.15 -3.98 -39.38
N LYS A 158 -8.51 -2.83 -39.60
CA LYS A 158 -9.19 -1.62 -40.10
C LYS A 158 -9.61 -1.80 -41.57
N GLU A 159 -8.81 -2.45 -42.40
CA GLU A 159 -9.15 -2.72 -43.81
C GLU A 159 -10.32 -3.70 -43.95
N LYS A 160 -10.43 -4.68 -43.04
CA LYS A 160 -11.56 -5.61 -42.96
C LYS A 160 -12.82 -5.00 -42.32
N ALA A 161 -12.78 -3.74 -41.90
CA ALA A 161 -13.88 -3.13 -41.18
C ALA A 161 -15.15 -3.06 -42.05
N GLN A 162 -16.22 -3.65 -41.54
CA GLN A 162 -17.54 -3.68 -42.16
C GLN A 162 -18.62 -3.24 -41.18
N ASN A 163 -19.82 -2.94 -41.68
CA ASN A 163 -20.93 -2.60 -40.80
C ASN A 163 -21.22 -3.76 -39.85
N ALA A 164 -21.39 -3.45 -38.57
CA ALA A 164 -21.51 -4.40 -37.50
C ALA A 164 -22.49 -3.92 -36.43
N VAL A 165 -22.96 -4.87 -35.63
CA VAL A 165 -23.69 -4.62 -34.38
C VAL A 165 -22.95 -5.28 -33.23
N LEU A 166 -23.12 -4.75 -32.02
CA LEU A 166 -22.41 -5.24 -30.84
C LEU A 166 -23.39 -5.51 -29.70
N GLY A 167 -23.16 -6.63 -29.02
CA GLY A 167 -23.87 -7.04 -27.82
C GLY A 167 -22.87 -7.38 -26.71
N TYR A 168 -23.27 -7.20 -25.46
CA TYR A 168 -22.47 -7.60 -24.31
C TYR A 168 -23.36 -8.24 -23.24
N GLY A 169 -22.74 -9.03 -22.37
CA GLY A 169 -23.41 -9.62 -21.24
C GLY A 169 -22.43 -10.19 -20.21
N SER A 170 -22.98 -10.80 -19.18
CA SER A 170 -22.20 -11.51 -18.18
C SER A 170 -22.96 -12.70 -17.65
N ILE A 171 -22.24 -13.76 -17.32
CA ILE A 171 -22.77 -14.95 -16.64
C ILE A 171 -22.01 -15.18 -15.33
N GLN A 172 -22.60 -15.99 -14.45
CA GLN A 172 -21.99 -16.36 -13.18
C GLN A 172 -21.20 -17.66 -13.28
N GLN A 173 -20.11 -17.77 -12.54
CA GLN A 173 -19.27 -18.97 -12.41
C GLN A 173 -18.81 -19.14 -10.96
N ASN A 174 -18.61 -20.39 -10.56
CA ASN A 174 -18.09 -20.78 -9.24
C ASN A 174 -17.12 -21.97 -9.30
N ASP A 175 -16.80 -22.45 -10.51
CA ASP A 175 -16.13 -23.71 -10.76
C ASP A 175 -14.97 -23.61 -11.76
N LEU A 176 -14.74 -22.45 -12.38
CA LEU A 176 -13.66 -22.25 -13.35
C LEU A 176 -12.44 -21.56 -12.73
N THR A 177 -12.63 -20.66 -11.76
CA THR A 177 -11.52 -19.97 -11.09
C THR A 177 -11.69 -19.92 -9.57
N CYS A 178 -10.59 -19.77 -8.84
CA CYS A 178 -10.61 -19.64 -7.38
C CYS A 178 -9.44 -18.80 -6.87
N ASN A 179 -9.54 -18.37 -5.61
CA ASN A 179 -8.45 -17.73 -4.91
C ASN A 179 -7.30 -18.72 -4.65
N ARG A 180 -6.08 -18.36 -5.04
CA ARG A 180 -4.88 -19.21 -4.89
C ARG A 180 -4.10 -19.00 -3.59
N ARG A 181 -4.55 -18.08 -2.72
CA ARG A 181 -3.86 -17.71 -1.48
C ARG A 181 -4.63 -18.09 -0.24
N TYR A 182 -5.93 -17.86 -0.23
CA TYR A 182 -6.78 -18.13 0.92
C TYR A 182 -7.86 -19.15 0.53
N PRO A 183 -7.92 -20.31 1.19
CA PRO A 183 -9.03 -21.23 1.03
C PRO A 183 -10.36 -20.52 1.34
N GLY A 184 -11.30 -20.52 0.39
CA GLY A 184 -12.55 -19.77 0.52
C GLY A 184 -12.40 -18.25 0.44
N GLY A 185 -11.24 -17.74 0.01
CA GLY A 185 -11.02 -16.33 -0.26
C GLY A 185 -11.86 -15.82 -1.44
N PRO A 186 -11.91 -14.50 -1.65
CA PRO A 186 -12.73 -13.91 -2.69
C PRO A 186 -12.32 -14.40 -4.08
N MET A 187 -13.32 -14.54 -4.94
CA MET A 187 -13.17 -14.85 -6.35
C MET A 187 -14.08 -13.92 -7.16
N ASP A 188 -13.79 -13.76 -8.45
CA ASP A 188 -14.67 -13.04 -9.35
C ASP A 188 -15.72 -14.00 -9.91
N PRO A 189 -16.99 -13.90 -9.51
CA PRO A 189 -18.01 -14.82 -10.00
C PRO A 189 -18.45 -14.48 -11.44
N GLN A 190 -17.96 -13.38 -12.03
CA GLN A 190 -18.40 -12.93 -13.35
C GLN A 190 -17.51 -13.51 -14.46
N ILE A 191 -18.15 -14.02 -15.52
CA ILE A 191 -17.56 -14.10 -16.86
C ILE A 191 -18.25 -13.06 -17.71
N GLY A 192 -17.52 -12.03 -18.10
CA GLY A 192 -17.98 -11.02 -19.04
C GLY A 192 -17.81 -11.50 -20.48
N PHE A 193 -18.68 -11.06 -21.38
CA PHE A 193 -18.49 -11.31 -22.81
C PHE A 193 -19.01 -10.17 -23.69
N ILE A 194 -18.40 -10.04 -24.87
CA ILE A 194 -18.79 -9.11 -25.94
C ILE A 194 -18.87 -9.91 -27.24
N VAL A 195 -19.87 -9.61 -28.05
CA VAL A 195 -20.08 -10.23 -29.35
C VAL A 195 -20.27 -9.14 -30.39
N VAL A 196 -19.60 -9.30 -31.52
CA VAL A 196 -19.68 -8.40 -32.66
C VAL A 196 -20.12 -9.20 -33.86
N GLU A 197 -21.23 -8.81 -34.49
CA GLU A 197 -21.78 -9.48 -35.67
C GLU A 197 -21.79 -8.55 -36.87
N ASP A 198 -21.64 -9.11 -38.06
CA ASP A 198 -21.86 -8.41 -39.32
C ASP A 198 -23.37 -8.24 -39.64
N ALA A 199 -23.67 -7.56 -40.74
CA ALA A 199 -25.05 -7.32 -41.17
C ALA A 199 -25.84 -8.60 -41.54
N ASN A 200 -25.19 -9.75 -41.69
CA ASN A 200 -25.81 -11.05 -41.96
C ASN A 200 -26.00 -11.89 -40.70
N GLY A 201 -25.58 -11.39 -39.53
CA GLY A 201 -25.59 -12.13 -38.26
C GLY A 201 -24.44 -13.12 -38.11
N ASN A 202 -23.36 -12.99 -38.90
CA ASN A 202 -22.15 -13.80 -38.68
C ASN A 202 -21.26 -13.12 -37.63
N GLU A 203 -20.74 -13.88 -36.67
CA GLU A 203 -19.84 -13.34 -35.67
C GLU A 203 -18.49 -12.92 -36.29
N ILE A 204 -18.14 -11.64 -36.13
CA ILE A 204 -16.82 -11.08 -36.47
C ILE A 204 -15.84 -11.38 -35.32
N ALA A 205 -16.30 -11.20 -34.08
CA ALA A 205 -15.48 -11.44 -32.90
C ALA A 205 -16.34 -11.81 -31.69
N ILE A 206 -15.81 -12.70 -30.85
CA ILE A 206 -16.37 -13.04 -29.54
C ILE A 206 -15.26 -12.86 -28.50
N ILE A 207 -15.51 -12.04 -27.49
CA ILE A 207 -14.55 -11.71 -26.43
C ILE A 207 -15.05 -12.26 -25.11
N ALA A 208 -14.18 -12.90 -24.34
CA ALA A 208 -14.42 -13.30 -22.95
C ALA A 208 -13.51 -12.53 -21.99
N ASN A 209 -14.06 -12.13 -20.84
CA ASN A 209 -13.32 -11.58 -19.70
C ASN A 209 -13.54 -12.45 -18.45
N MET A 210 -12.46 -12.98 -17.90
CA MET A 210 -12.50 -13.84 -16.70
C MET A 210 -11.21 -13.68 -15.90
N ALA A 211 -11.31 -13.54 -14.58
CA ALA A 211 -10.15 -13.46 -13.69
C ALA A 211 -9.59 -14.86 -13.39
N GLY A 212 -8.68 -15.33 -14.25
CA GLY A 212 -8.05 -16.64 -14.15
C GLY A 212 -6.60 -16.55 -14.61
N HIS A 213 -5.67 -16.96 -13.76
CA HIS A 213 -4.25 -16.82 -14.05
C HIS A 213 -3.77 -18.00 -14.93
N PRO A 214 -3.35 -17.80 -16.21
CA PRO A 214 -2.93 -18.88 -17.12
C PRO A 214 -1.53 -19.38 -16.78
N THR A 215 -1.53 -20.24 -15.76
CA THR A 215 -0.36 -20.91 -15.16
C THR A 215 -0.66 -22.39 -14.98
N SER A 216 -1.36 -22.99 -15.94
CA SER A 216 -1.85 -24.36 -15.84
C SER A 216 -0.85 -25.40 -16.36
N ILE A 217 0.19 -24.95 -17.06
CA ILE A 217 1.24 -25.77 -17.66
C ILE A 217 2.40 -25.98 -16.69
N GLY A 218 2.83 -27.22 -16.50
CA GLY A 218 3.90 -27.62 -15.59
C GLY A 218 4.79 -28.74 -16.15
N ASP A 219 5.66 -29.28 -15.30
CA ASP A 219 6.45 -30.50 -15.51
C ASP A 219 7.27 -30.55 -16.83
N GLU A 220 7.03 -31.54 -17.69
CA GLU A 220 7.78 -31.76 -18.93
C GLU A 220 7.62 -30.60 -19.94
N ASP A 221 6.49 -29.89 -19.88
CA ASP A 221 6.14 -28.76 -20.75
C ASP A 221 6.49 -27.39 -20.14
N PHE A 222 7.23 -27.37 -19.03
CA PHE A 222 7.63 -26.14 -18.36
C PHE A 222 8.43 -25.17 -19.27
N TYR A 223 9.03 -25.68 -20.35
CA TYR A 223 9.76 -24.91 -21.36
C TYR A 223 9.10 -24.92 -22.76
N SER A 224 7.81 -25.21 -22.86
CA SER A 224 7.06 -25.20 -24.12
C SER A 224 6.35 -23.87 -24.33
N PHE A 225 6.35 -23.30 -25.55
CA PHE A 225 5.44 -22.20 -25.87
C PHE A 225 3.99 -22.69 -25.93
N SER A 226 3.07 -21.92 -25.38
CA SER A 226 1.63 -22.21 -25.40
C SER A 226 0.81 -20.98 -24.93
N SER A 227 -0.39 -20.84 -25.48
CA SER A 227 -1.39 -19.87 -25.06
C SER A 227 -2.17 -20.31 -23.80
N ASP A 228 -1.83 -21.44 -23.17
CA ASP A 228 -2.48 -21.99 -21.97
C ASP A 228 -4.00 -22.25 -22.20
N TYR A 229 -4.85 -22.23 -21.17
CA TYR A 229 -6.29 -22.46 -21.32
C TYR A 229 -6.98 -21.44 -22.26
N PRO A 230 -6.53 -20.18 -22.43
CA PRO A 230 -7.03 -19.29 -23.48
C PRO A 230 -6.92 -19.90 -24.89
N GLY A 231 -5.85 -20.65 -25.19
CA GLY A 231 -5.68 -21.34 -26.46
C GLY A 231 -6.84 -22.31 -26.76
N TYR A 232 -7.28 -23.07 -25.75
CA TYR A 232 -8.43 -23.97 -25.89
C TYR A 232 -9.78 -23.25 -25.96
N TYR A 233 -9.90 -22.07 -25.36
CA TYR A 233 -11.04 -21.19 -25.57
C TYR A 233 -11.13 -20.74 -27.04
N TYR A 234 -10.00 -20.36 -27.64
CA TYR A 234 -9.95 -19.96 -29.06
C TYR A 234 -10.41 -21.09 -29.98
N LEU A 235 -9.82 -22.28 -29.82
CA LEU A 235 -10.14 -23.43 -30.66
C LEU A 235 -11.62 -23.83 -30.59
N GLU A 236 -12.24 -23.72 -29.41
CA GLU A 236 -13.64 -24.08 -29.24
C GLU A 236 -14.58 -23.00 -29.79
N ILE A 237 -14.28 -21.70 -29.62
CA ILE A 237 -15.06 -20.64 -30.28
C ILE A 237 -14.96 -20.72 -31.80
N GLU A 238 -13.76 -20.92 -32.35
CA GLU A 238 -13.57 -21.05 -33.81
C GLU A 238 -14.33 -22.24 -34.41
N LYS A 239 -14.61 -23.26 -33.60
CA LYS A 239 -15.44 -24.41 -33.97
C LYS A 239 -16.95 -24.12 -33.86
N LEU A 240 -17.37 -23.32 -32.89
CA LEU A 240 -18.78 -23.06 -32.59
C LEU A 240 -19.37 -21.89 -33.38
N ALA A 241 -18.58 -20.82 -33.58
CA ALA A 241 -19.01 -19.58 -34.21
C ALA A 241 -18.91 -19.62 -35.74
N SER A 242 -19.39 -18.56 -36.39
CA SER A 242 -19.31 -18.40 -37.84
C SER A 242 -17.88 -18.45 -38.37
N PRO A 243 -17.65 -18.98 -39.60
CA PRO A 243 -16.33 -18.99 -40.23
C PRO A 243 -15.72 -17.58 -40.31
N GLY A 244 -14.52 -17.42 -39.75
CA GLY A 244 -13.82 -16.14 -39.70
C GLY A 244 -13.99 -15.34 -38.41
N CYS A 245 -14.83 -15.81 -37.47
CA CYS A 245 -14.91 -15.24 -36.13
C CYS A 245 -13.54 -15.29 -35.43
N VAL A 246 -13.12 -14.15 -34.86
CA VAL A 246 -11.88 -14.06 -34.07
C VAL A 246 -12.22 -14.08 -32.58
N PRO A 247 -11.80 -15.11 -31.82
CA PRO A 247 -12.05 -15.15 -30.38
C PRO A 247 -11.06 -14.26 -29.62
N PHE A 248 -11.41 -13.68 -28.47
CA PHE A 248 -10.48 -12.92 -27.63
C PHE A 248 -10.62 -13.34 -26.18
N PHE A 249 -9.50 -13.44 -25.49
CA PHE A 249 -9.47 -13.58 -24.04
C PHE A 249 -8.87 -12.32 -23.43
N LEU A 250 -9.57 -11.72 -22.47
CA LEU A 250 -9.09 -10.59 -21.68
C LEU A 250 -9.00 -11.05 -20.22
N ASN A 251 -7.81 -11.00 -19.64
CA ASN A 251 -7.68 -11.39 -18.24
C ASN A 251 -8.32 -10.35 -17.31
N GLY A 252 -8.82 -10.83 -16.17
CA GLY A 252 -9.53 -10.03 -15.18
C GLY A 252 -8.61 -9.33 -14.18
N ALA A 253 -8.94 -9.44 -12.90
CA ALA A 253 -8.05 -9.14 -11.79
C ALA A 253 -7.50 -10.46 -11.22
N GLU A 254 -6.51 -11.02 -11.92
CA GLU A 254 -5.98 -12.37 -11.69
C GLU A 254 -4.90 -12.48 -10.62
N GLY A 255 -4.50 -11.38 -9.97
CA GLY A 255 -3.30 -11.32 -9.13
C GLY A 255 -3.30 -12.38 -8.01
N ASN A 256 -4.45 -12.66 -7.41
CA ASN A 256 -4.62 -13.73 -6.40
C ASN A 256 -5.55 -14.86 -6.87
N GLN A 257 -5.79 -14.99 -8.18
CA GLN A 257 -6.68 -16.00 -8.76
C GLN A 257 -5.90 -17.09 -9.49
N THR A 258 -6.51 -18.26 -9.69
CA THR A 258 -6.03 -19.34 -10.54
C THR A 258 -7.23 -20.05 -11.16
N ILE A 259 -7.03 -20.85 -12.21
CA ILE A 259 -8.09 -21.75 -12.68
C ILE A 259 -8.35 -22.88 -11.67
N GLN A 260 -9.54 -23.44 -11.65
CA GLN A 260 -9.90 -24.63 -10.87
C GLN A 260 -9.66 -25.92 -11.67
N SER A 261 -10.11 -27.07 -11.13
CA SER A 261 -10.11 -28.37 -11.79
C SER A 261 -11.55 -28.87 -12.00
N PRO A 262 -12.29 -28.35 -13.00
CA PRO A 262 -13.60 -28.86 -13.33
C PRO A 262 -13.54 -30.37 -13.56
N GLU A 263 -14.49 -31.11 -12.98
CA GLU A 263 -14.54 -32.58 -13.05
C GLU A 263 -13.27 -33.28 -12.54
N GLN A 264 -12.51 -32.66 -11.62
CA GLN A 264 -11.28 -33.20 -11.03
C GLN A 264 -10.17 -33.50 -12.06
N THR A 265 -10.17 -32.77 -13.18
CA THR A 265 -9.13 -32.86 -14.21
C THR A 265 -7.78 -32.30 -13.72
N SER A 266 -6.68 -32.75 -14.35
CA SER A 266 -5.31 -32.29 -14.07
C SER A 266 -4.48 -32.16 -15.36
N GLY A 267 -3.32 -31.48 -15.26
CA GLY A 267 -2.44 -31.21 -16.41
C GLY A 267 -3.18 -30.59 -17.60
N TRP A 268 -2.82 -31.00 -18.82
CA TRP A 268 -3.46 -30.53 -20.04
C TRP A 268 -4.97 -30.79 -20.11
N ALA A 269 -5.47 -31.87 -19.51
CA ALA A 269 -6.91 -32.13 -19.47
C ALA A 269 -7.65 -31.05 -18.68
N ARG A 270 -7.05 -30.50 -17.62
CA ARG A 270 -7.59 -29.35 -16.87
C ARG A 270 -7.54 -28.08 -17.69
N THR A 271 -6.40 -27.80 -18.31
CA THR A 271 -6.18 -26.64 -19.18
C THR A 271 -7.22 -26.60 -20.30
N GLU A 272 -7.37 -27.72 -21.01
CA GLU A 272 -8.36 -27.88 -22.08
C GLU A 272 -9.79 -27.71 -21.56
N LYS A 273 -10.12 -28.39 -20.46
CA LYS A 273 -11.47 -28.39 -19.91
C LYS A 273 -11.92 -26.98 -19.52
N VAL A 274 -11.07 -26.20 -18.85
CA VAL A 274 -11.38 -24.83 -18.47
C VAL A 274 -11.60 -23.96 -19.70
N GLY A 275 -10.69 -24.01 -20.68
CA GLY A 275 -10.80 -23.23 -21.91
C GLY A 275 -12.07 -23.55 -22.71
N ARG A 276 -12.37 -24.83 -22.90
CA ARG A 276 -13.58 -25.26 -23.64
C ARG A 276 -14.88 -24.94 -22.89
N LEU A 277 -14.93 -25.13 -21.57
CA LEU A 277 -16.12 -24.78 -20.78
C LEU A 277 -16.37 -23.26 -20.81
N LEU A 278 -15.31 -22.44 -20.73
CA LEU A 278 -15.44 -21.00 -20.89
C LEU A 278 -16.05 -20.66 -22.27
N ALA A 279 -15.53 -21.24 -23.35
CA ALA A 279 -16.01 -20.99 -24.71
C ALA A 279 -17.47 -21.40 -24.88
N GLN A 280 -17.83 -22.62 -24.46
CA GLN A 280 -19.19 -23.14 -24.55
C GLN A 280 -20.18 -22.28 -23.77
N ARG A 281 -19.83 -21.85 -22.55
CA ARG A 281 -20.70 -21.01 -21.73
C ARG A 281 -20.90 -19.62 -22.34
N VAL A 282 -19.83 -19.00 -22.85
CA VAL A 282 -19.92 -17.71 -23.55
C VAL A 282 -20.74 -17.85 -24.83
N TYR A 283 -20.49 -18.88 -25.63
CA TYR A 283 -21.20 -19.14 -26.87
C TYR A 283 -22.71 -19.42 -26.68
N GLU A 284 -23.08 -20.11 -25.61
CA GLU A 284 -24.49 -20.29 -25.25
C GLU A 284 -25.12 -19.01 -24.70
N ALA A 285 -24.39 -18.25 -23.88
CA ALA A 285 -24.90 -17.02 -23.28
C ALA A 285 -25.16 -15.92 -24.32
N GLN A 286 -24.33 -15.82 -25.36
CA GLN A 286 -24.48 -14.79 -26.38
C GLN A 286 -25.83 -14.81 -27.11
N LYS A 287 -26.44 -15.99 -27.26
CA LYS A 287 -27.73 -16.16 -27.95
C LYS A 287 -28.87 -15.36 -27.31
N ASN A 288 -28.70 -14.92 -26.06
CA ASN A 288 -29.69 -14.18 -25.30
C ASN A 288 -29.38 -12.68 -25.18
N VAL A 289 -28.31 -12.20 -25.84
CA VAL A 289 -27.92 -10.79 -25.80
C VAL A 289 -28.61 -10.00 -26.89
N THR A 290 -28.99 -8.77 -26.58
CA THR A 290 -29.48 -7.81 -27.58
C THR A 290 -28.29 -7.19 -28.31
N LEU A 291 -28.20 -7.46 -29.61
CA LEU A 291 -27.26 -6.80 -30.51
C LEU A 291 -27.87 -5.51 -31.03
N SER A 292 -27.08 -4.43 -31.04
CA SER A 292 -27.53 -3.12 -31.50
C SER A 292 -26.38 -2.30 -32.05
N ASP A 293 -26.69 -1.19 -32.71
CA ASP A 293 -25.74 -0.09 -32.82
C ASP A 293 -25.29 0.36 -31.42
N VAL A 294 -24.03 0.79 -31.31
CA VAL A 294 -23.46 1.21 -30.03
C VAL A 294 -22.78 2.55 -30.18
N LYS A 295 -22.77 3.29 -29.07
CA LYS A 295 -21.91 4.47 -28.92
C LYS A 295 -20.70 4.09 -28.08
N LEU A 296 -19.54 4.42 -28.62
CA LEU A 296 -18.25 4.21 -28.01
C LEU A 296 -17.80 5.50 -27.34
N LYS A 297 -17.31 5.39 -26.11
CA LYS A 297 -16.57 6.48 -25.46
C LYS A 297 -15.28 5.92 -24.91
N LEU A 298 -14.18 6.34 -25.53
CA LEU A 298 -12.83 5.98 -25.11
C LEU A 298 -12.23 7.14 -24.31
N THR A 299 -11.74 6.83 -23.11
CA THR A 299 -10.92 7.77 -22.32
C THR A 299 -9.52 7.20 -22.23
N ALA A 300 -8.52 8.03 -22.51
CA ALA A 300 -7.11 7.68 -22.39
C ALA A 300 -6.38 8.81 -21.66
N GLN A 301 -5.65 8.48 -20.61
CA GLN A 301 -4.97 9.49 -19.80
C GLN A 301 -3.63 8.98 -19.28
N GLU A 302 -2.59 9.80 -19.39
CA GLU A 302 -1.35 9.57 -18.65
C GLU A 302 -1.51 10.00 -17.20
N ILE A 303 -1.28 9.08 -16.28
CA ILE A 303 -1.53 9.26 -14.84
C ILE A 303 -0.23 9.08 -14.07
N LEU A 304 0.01 9.98 -13.12
CA LEU A 304 1.15 9.90 -12.19
C LEU A 304 0.97 8.69 -11.26
N LEU A 305 1.98 7.84 -11.20
CA LEU A 305 2.00 6.71 -10.28
C LEU A 305 2.07 7.18 -8.81
N PRO A 306 1.54 6.39 -7.86
CA PRO A 306 1.76 6.65 -6.45
C PRO A 306 3.25 6.46 -6.12
N MET A 307 3.69 7.06 -5.02
CA MET A 307 5.09 6.97 -4.58
C MET A 307 5.49 5.50 -4.38
N SER A 308 6.60 5.10 -4.99
CA SER A 308 7.11 3.73 -4.91
C SER A 308 8.43 3.66 -4.13
N ILE A 309 8.62 2.55 -3.42
CA ILE A 309 9.93 2.22 -2.85
C ILE A 309 10.96 1.88 -3.93
N ALA A 310 10.51 1.39 -5.09
CA ALA A 310 11.34 1.08 -6.24
C ALA A 310 11.53 2.30 -7.15
N THR A 311 12.70 2.39 -7.77
CA THR A 311 13.12 3.52 -8.63
C THR A 311 13.10 3.21 -10.12
N PHE A 312 12.73 1.98 -10.49
CA PHE A 312 12.73 1.51 -11.88
C PHE A 312 11.37 1.60 -12.58
N PHE A 313 10.31 2.00 -11.87
CA PHE A 313 9.01 2.28 -12.48
C PHE A 313 9.01 3.64 -13.19
N PRO A 314 8.24 3.81 -14.28
CA PRO A 314 8.05 5.12 -14.89
C PRO A 314 7.26 6.06 -13.95
N GLU A 315 7.42 7.37 -14.10
CA GLU A 315 6.63 8.33 -13.32
C GLU A 315 5.14 8.33 -13.72
N LYS A 316 4.88 8.14 -15.02
CA LYS A 316 3.53 8.14 -15.59
C LYS A 316 3.30 6.91 -16.45
N VAL A 317 2.06 6.44 -16.42
CA VAL A 317 1.57 5.33 -17.25
C VAL A 317 0.24 5.70 -17.92
N LEU A 318 -0.03 5.09 -19.06
CA LEU A 318 -1.26 5.31 -19.82
C LEU A 318 -2.37 4.38 -19.30
N PHE A 319 -3.47 4.98 -18.86
CA PHE A 319 -4.69 4.27 -18.51
C PHE A 319 -5.75 4.44 -19.59
N HIS A 320 -6.61 3.42 -19.71
CA HIS A 320 -7.78 3.48 -20.57
C HIS A 320 -9.06 3.10 -19.83
N SER A 321 -10.15 3.75 -20.21
CA SER A 321 -11.50 3.24 -20.01
C SER A 321 -12.26 3.21 -21.32
N LEU A 322 -13.11 2.21 -21.52
CA LEU A 322 -13.97 2.09 -22.69
C LEU A 322 -15.41 1.92 -22.23
N HIS A 323 -16.30 2.78 -22.69
CA HIS A 323 -17.73 2.62 -22.52
C HIS A 323 -18.36 2.17 -23.83
N ILE A 324 -19.22 1.16 -23.74
CA ILE A 324 -20.02 0.67 -24.85
C ILE A 324 -21.47 0.59 -24.39
N ASN A 325 -22.25 1.62 -24.73
CA ASN A 325 -23.60 1.81 -24.18
C ASN A 325 -23.61 1.74 -22.64
N GLY A 326 -24.07 0.63 -22.06
CA GLY A 326 -24.15 0.41 -20.60
C GLY A 326 -23.03 -0.47 -20.02
N LEU A 327 -22.05 -0.89 -20.84
CA LEU A 327 -20.86 -1.61 -20.41
C LEU A 327 -19.74 -0.60 -20.12
N ALA A 328 -19.13 -0.71 -18.94
CA ALA A 328 -17.89 -0.03 -18.59
C ALA A 328 -16.72 -1.04 -18.55
N ILE A 329 -15.57 -0.67 -19.12
CA ILE A 329 -14.35 -1.46 -19.06
C ILE A 329 -13.21 -0.59 -18.52
N SER A 330 -12.53 -1.07 -17.48
CA SER A 330 -11.32 -0.45 -16.93
C SER A 330 -10.10 -1.27 -17.31
N PHE A 331 -9.12 -0.65 -17.98
CA PHE A 331 -7.86 -1.28 -18.37
C PHE A 331 -6.75 -0.84 -17.43
N PHE A 332 -6.07 -1.81 -16.80
CA PHE A 332 -5.09 -1.57 -15.76
C PHE A 332 -3.70 -2.15 -16.12
N PRO A 333 -2.59 -1.39 -15.99
CA PRO A 333 -1.24 -1.83 -16.35
C PRO A 333 -0.57 -2.69 -15.28
N GLY A 334 -1.21 -3.77 -14.83
CA GLY A 334 -0.65 -4.65 -13.79
C GLY A 334 -1.60 -5.75 -13.36
N GLU A 335 -1.19 -6.50 -12.35
CA GLU A 335 -1.93 -7.63 -11.77
C GLU A 335 -2.69 -7.17 -10.52
N LEU A 336 -3.97 -6.90 -10.69
CA LEU A 336 -4.85 -6.57 -9.59
C LEU A 336 -5.25 -7.85 -8.83
N CYS A 337 -5.22 -7.84 -7.50
CA CYS A 337 -6.00 -8.81 -6.72
C CYS A 337 -7.51 -8.61 -6.97
N VAL A 338 -8.28 -9.69 -6.86
CA VAL A 338 -9.68 -9.73 -7.29
C VAL A 338 -10.59 -8.73 -6.60
N GLU A 339 -10.26 -8.36 -5.36
CA GLU A 339 -10.99 -7.40 -4.53
C GLU A 339 -11.14 -6.03 -5.22
N TYR A 340 -10.14 -5.62 -6.02
CA TYR A 340 -10.23 -4.42 -6.83
C TYR A 340 -11.34 -4.51 -7.88
N ALA A 341 -11.43 -5.62 -8.61
CA ALA A 341 -12.46 -5.81 -9.63
C ALA A 341 -13.86 -5.86 -9.00
N LEU A 342 -14.01 -6.51 -7.85
CA LEU A 342 -15.28 -6.56 -7.12
C LEU A 342 -15.73 -5.15 -6.71
N ARG A 343 -14.82 -4.34 -6.16
CA ARG A 343 -15.14 -2.98 -5.70
C ARG A 343 -15.39 -2.00 -6.85
N LEU A 344 -14.60 -2.08 -7.94
CA LEU A 344 -14.83 -1.28 -9.13
C LEU A 344 -16.18 -1.60 -9.77
N ARG A 345 -16.54 -2.89 -9.85
CA ARG A 345 -17.83 -3.32 -10.37
C ARG A 345 -18.98 -2.82 -9.53
N GLU A 346 -18.91 -2.96 -8.21
CA GLU A 346 -19.91 -2.42 -7.28
C GLU A 346 -20.16 -0.93 -7.54
N TYR A 347 -19.11 -0.13 -7.58
CA TYR A 347 -19.22 1.31 -7.83
C TYR A 347 -19.73 1.66 -9.23
N ALA A 348 -19.36 0.89 -10.27
CA ALA A 348 -19.89 1.09 -11.61
C ALA A 348 -21.40 0.78 -11.68
N LEU A 349 -21.84 -0.31 -11.06
CA LEU A 349 -23.27 -0.66 -11.00
C LEU A 349 -24.08 0.39 -10.23
N GLU A 350 -23.55 0.89 -9.11
CA GLU A 350 -24.16 2.01 -8.36
C GLU A 350 -24.27 3.28 -9.20
N ALA A 351 -23.31 3.54 -10.09
CA ALA A 351 -23.32 4.70 -10.99
C ALA A 351 -24.26 4.53 -12.20
N GLY A 352 -24.94 3.38 -12.33
CA GLY A 352 -25.93 3.12 -13.37
C GLY A 352 -25.41 2.36 -14.60
N TYR A 353 -24.17 1.87 -14.59
CA TYR A 353 -23.71 0.92 -15.62
C TYR A 353 -24.45 -0.41 -15.47
N LYS A 354 -24.71 -1.09 -16.59
CA LYS A 354 -25.36 -2.41 -16.59
C LYS A 354 -24.40 -3.52 -16.20
N THR A 355 -23.13 -3.38 -16.55
CA THR A 355 -22.06 -4.32 -16.20
C THR A 355 -20.70 -3.62 -16.27
N HIS A 356 -19.71 -4.18 -15.58
CA HIS A 356 -18.34 -3.69 -15.57
C HIS A 356 -17.33 -4.82 -15.70
N PHE A 357 -16.35 -4.61 -16.58
CA PHE A 357 -15.21 -5.50 -16.79
C PHE A 357 -13.93 -4.83 -16.29
N THR A 358 -13.16 -5.57 -15.50
CA THR A 358 -11.79 -5.20 -15.16
C THR A 358 -10.86 -5.98 -16.08
N VAL A 359 -9.93 -5.30 -16.73
CA VAL A 359 -8.94 -5.92 -17.61
C VAL A 359 -7.54 -5.54 -17.13
N GLY A 360 -6.84 -6.50 -16.53
CA GLY A 360 -5.44 -6.34 -16.13
C GLY A 360 -4.48 -6.34 -17.32
N LEU A 361 -3.19 -6.14 -17.00
CA LEU A 361 -2.07 -6.31 -17.94
C LEU A 361 -2.18 -5.49 -19.23
N ALA A 362 -2.72 -4.29 -19.12
CA ALA A 362 -2.98 -3.42 -20.25
C ALA A 362 -1.90 -2.34 -20.41
N ASN A 363 -1.33 -2.23 -21.60
CA ASN A 363 -0.41 -1.18 -22.09
C ASN A 363 0.96 -1.07 -21.43
N ASP A 364 1.11 -1.48 -20.17
CA ASP A 364 2.35 -1.49 -19.40
C ASP A 364 2.24 -2.57 -18.29
N TYR A 365 3.32 -2.79 -17.54
CA TYR A 365 3.34 -3.79 -16.48
C TYR A 365 4.02 -3.29 -15.19
N LEU A 366 3.18 -3.09 -14.17
CA LEU A 366 3.54 -2.53 -12.87
C LEU A 366 3.54 -3.59 -11.74
N LEU A 367 3.72 -4.86 -12.08
CA LEU A 367 3.65 -5.98 -11.13
C LEU A 367 2.28 -6.01 -10.41
N TYR A 368 2.26 -6.28 -9.10
CA TYR A 368 1.06 -6.59 -8.33
C TYR A 368 0.52 -5.38 -7.56
N PHE A 369 -0.81 -5.30 -7.51
CA PHE A 369 -1.54 -4.39 -6.64
C PHE A 369 -2.40 -5.22 -5.68
N VAL A 370 -2.26 -4.91 -4.40
CA VAL A 370 -2.80 -5.70 -3.29
C VAL A 370 -3.57 -4.76 -2.36
N PRO A 371 -4.82 -5.10 -1.99
CA PRO A 371 -5.59 -4.34 -1.03
C PRO A 371 -4.83 -4.17 0.29
N GLN A 372 -5.04 -3.05 0.98
CA GLN A 372 -4.32 -2.69 2.21
C GLN A 372 -4.41 -3.80 3.27
N HIS A 373 -5.57 -4.46 3.40
CA HIS A 373 -5.76 -5.53 4.38
C HIS A 373 -4.95 -6.82 4.10
N LEU A 374 -4.48 -7.02 2.86
CA LEU A 374 -3.61 -8.14 2.47
C LEU A 374 -2.15 -7.72 2.31
N LEU A 375 -1.86 -6.41 2.22
CA LEU A 375 -0.54 -5.88 1.92
C LEU A 375 0.53 -6.29 2.97
N PHE A 376 0.12 -6.50 4.22
CA PHE A 376 1.00 -6.89 5.31
C PHE A 376 1.10 -8.41 5.50
N ASP A 377 0.49 -9.20 4.61
CA ASP A 377 0.62 -10.65 4.64
C ASP A 377 1.93 -11.12 3.99
N LYS A 378 2.42 -12.29 4.40
CA LYS A 378 3.59 -12.93 3.81
C LYS A 378 3.20 -13.70 2.54
N THR A 379 2.63 -13.01 1.56
CA THR A 379 2.25 -13.57 0.25
C THR A 379 3.18 -13.08 -0.85
N TYR A 380 3.19 -13.78 -1.98
CA TYR A 380 3.97 -13.37 -3.15
C TYR A 380 3.50 -12.03 -3.71
N GLU A 381 2.18 -11.84 -3.82
CA GLU A 381 1.55 -10.63 -4.34
C GLU A 381 1.92 -9.42 -3.46
N ALA A 382 1.83 -9.56 -2.13
CA ALA A 382 2.23 -8.51 -1.20
C ALA A 382 3.73 -8.19 -1.34
N GLY A 383 4.57 -9.21 -1.52
CA GLY A 383 6.00 -9.05 -1.78
C GLY A 383 6.34 -8.42 -3.13
N ALA A 384 5.42 -8.46 -4.09
CA ALA A 384 5.57 -7.89 -5.42
C ALA A 384 4.82 -6.54 -5.61
N ASN A 385 4.20 -6.01 -4.54
CA ASN A 385 3.63 -4.66 -4.50
C ASN A 385 4.68 -3.66 -3.97
N PHE A 386 4.95 -2.62 -4.75
CA PHE A 386 5.98 -1.61 -4.46
C PHE A 386 5.42 -0.21 -4.17
N PHE A 387 4.09 -0.05 -4.13
CA PHE A 387 3.40 1.23 -4.03
C PHE A 387 2.79 1.50 -2.64
N GLY A 388 2.97 0.57 -1.70
CA GLY A 388 2.49 0.71 -0.33
C GLY A 388 0.95 0.69 -0.21
N PRO A 389 0.42 1.00 0.98
CA PRO A 389 -1.02 0.95 1.25
C PRO A 389 -1.83 2.02 0.48
N GLN A 390 -1.20 3.12 0.07
CA GLN A 390 -1.85 4.16 -0.73
C GLN A 390 -2.29 3.67 -2.12
N ALA A 391 -1.71 2.58 -2.61
CA ALA A 391 -2.03 2.00 -3.90
C ALA A 391 -3.52 1.68 -4.04
N GLU A 392 -4.18 1.22 -2.96
CA GLU A 392 -5.59 0.81 -3.05
C GLU A 392 -6.52 1.94 -3.45
N LYS A 393 -6.51 3.04 -2.68
CA LYS A 393 -7.32 4.23 -2.99
C LYS A 393 -6.94 4.83 -4.34
N TRP A 394 -5.64 4.85 -4.67
CA TRP A 394 -5.17 5.37 -5.96
C TRP A 394 -5.71 4.57 -7.15
N VAL A 395 -5.67 3.24 -7.12
CA VAL A 395 -6.21 2.38 -8.19
C VAL A 395 -7.71 2.63 -8.35
N LEU A 396 -8.46 2.56 -7.26
CA LEU A 396 -9.92 2.73 -7.30
C LEU A 396 -10.30 4.12 -7.82
N ASN A 397 -9.72 5.18 -7.27
CA ASN A 397 -10.00 6.56 -7.71
C ASN A 397 -9.62 6.78 -9.18
N THR A 398 -8.46 6.28 -9.60
CA THR A 398 -7.98 6.40 -10.97
C THR A 398 -8.96 5.75 -11.95
N CYS A 399 -9.28 4.47 -11.76
CA CYS A 399 -10.19 3.74 -12.64
C CYS A 399 -11.59 4.36 -12.68
N LEU A 400 -12.13 4.77 -11.52
CA LEU A 400 -13.46 5.38 -11.43
C LEU A 400 -13.53 6.76 -12.08
N SER A 401 -12.50 7.60 -11.88
CA SER A 401 -12.46 8.94 -12.48
C SER A 401 -12.47 8.88 -14.01
N LEU A 402 -11.79 7.90 -14.61
CA LEU A 402 -11.81 7.66 -16.06
C LEU A 402 -13.17 7.15 -16.56
N LEU A 403 -14.00 6.56 -15.68
CA LEU A 403 -15.39 6.22 -15.97
C LEU A 403 -16.34 7.40 -15.72
N GLY A 404 -15.83 8.56 -15.29
CA GLY A 404 -16.64 9.71 -14.86
C GLY A 404 -17.37 9.49 -13.54
N ILE A 405 -16.87 8.59 -12.69
CA ILE A 405 -17.42 8.30 -11.36
C ILE A 405 -16.53 8.95 -10.30
N GLU A 406 -17.11 9.83 -9.50
CA GLU A 406 -16.43 10.45 -8.36
C GLU A 406 -16.87 9.81 -7.04
N LYS A 407 -15.92 9.48 -6.18
CA LYS A 407 -16.16 8.91 -4.85
C LYS A 407 -15.38 9.70 -3.79
N PRO A 408 -16.04 10.60 -3.03
CA PRO A 408 -15.37 11.46 -2.05
C PRO A 408 -14.53 10.68 -1.02
N GLU A 409 -14.95 9.48 -0.64
CA GLU A 409 -14.25 8.63 0.34
C GLU A 409 -12.88 8.11 -0.15
N LEU A 410 -12.63 8.15 -1.47
CA LEU A 410 -11.35 7.77 -2.08
C LEU A 410 -10.39 8.96 -2.23
N GLN A 411 -10.88 10.18 -2.06
CA GLN A 411 -10.05 11.39 -2.15
C GLN A 411 -9.20 11.55 -0.89
N LYS A 412 -7.99 12.07 -1.05
CA LYS A 412 -7.16 12.44 0.10
C LYS A 412 -7.77 13.68 0.78
N PRO A 413 -7.97 13.68 2.10
CA PRO A 413 -8.50 14.85 2.79
C PRO A 413 -7.51 16.01 2.71
N ALA A 414 -8.02 17.24 2.63
CA ALA A 414 -7.19 18.44 2.75
C ALA A 414 -6.84 18.65 4.22
N VAL A 415 -5.54 18.75 4.50
CA VAL A 415 -5.01 18.92 5.86
C VAL A 415 -4.08 20.11 5.88
N ASP A 416 -4.38 21.08 6.74
CA ASP A 416 -3.57 22.27 6.95
C ASP A 416 -2.30 21.96 7.76
N PHE A 417 -1.28 22.80 7.58
CA PHE A 417 -0.07 22.72 8.40
C PHE A 417 -0.44 22.92 9.89
N PRO A 418 0.08 22.08 10.81
CA PRO A 418 -0.34 22.11 12.20
C PRO A 418 0.05 23.42 12.89
N GLN A 419 -0.76 23.83 13.87
CA GLN A 419 -0.42 24.97 14.72
C GLN A 419 0.74 24.61 15.65
N VAL A 420 1.82 25.38 15.57
CA VAL A 420 3.03 25.20 16.40
C VAL A 420 3.12 26.35 17.40
N ASP A 421 3.01 26.02 18.68
CA ASP A 421 3.28 26.94 19.76
C ASP A 421 4.79 26.97 20.05
N LYS A 422 5.37 28.16 19.89
CA LYS A 422 6.79 28.47 20.11
C LYS A 422 7.00 29.46 21.26
N THR A 423 5.98 29.71 22.08
CA THR A 423 6.07 30.62 23.24
C THR A 423 7.21 30.24 24.17
N ASN A 424 7.52 28.94 24.26
CA ASN A 424 8.72 28.42 24.88
C ASN A 424 9.81 28.25 23.81
N GLN A 425 10.77 29.16 23.73
CA GLN A 425 11.82 29.16 22.68
C GLN A 425 12.69 27.88 22.65
N MET A 426 12.53 26.97 23.62
CA MET A 426 13.32 25.75 23.77
C MET A 426 12.65 24.46 23.28
N VAL A 427 11.30 24.40 23.18
CA VAL A 427 10.59 23.19 22.72
C VAL A 427 9.38 23.56 21.86
N SER A 428 9.16 22.81 20.77
CA SER A 428 7.97 23.00 19.94
C SER A 428 6.81 22.18 20.49
N ILE A 429 5.64 22.81 20.65
CA ILE A 429 4.38 22.13 20.92
C ILE A 429 3.55 22.14 19.64
N VAL A 430 3.28 20.96 19.09
CA VAL A 430 2.56 20.80 17.82
C VAL A 430 1.16 20.29 18.12
N ASN A 431 0.15 21.04 17.71
CA ASN A 431 -1.25 20.66 17.89
C ASN A 431 -1.72 19.91 16.64
N LEU A 432 -2.09 18.63 16.82
CA LEU A 432 -2.57 17.75 15.78
C LEU A 432 -4.04 17.44 16.05
N SER A 433 -4.92 17.65 15.06
CA SER A 433 -6.36 17.41 15.21
C SER A 433 -6.91 16.57 14.07
N GLY A 434 -7.91 15.72 14.37
CA GLY A 434 -8.64 14.97 13.36
C GLY A 434 -8.54 13.45 13.52
N THR A 435 -8.87 12.75 12.44
CA THR A 435 -8.66 11.29 12.30
C THR A 435 -7.17 10.96 12.39
N SER A 436 -6.83 9.67 12.58
CA SER A 436 -5.43 9.27 12.68
C SER A 436 -4.63 9.58 11.42
N TYR A 437 -5.23 9.40 10.24
CA TYR A 437 -4.61 9.85 8.98
C TYR A 437 -4.32 11.36 8.97
N GLU A 438 -5.28 12.20 9.32
CA GLU A 438 -5.12 13.67 9.28
C GLU A 438 -4.04 14.15 10.27
N ARG A 439 -4.03 13.60 11.50
CA ARG A 439 -2.97 13.89 12.47
C ARG A 439 -1.60 13.44 11.97
N GLY A 440 -1.52 12.25 11.39
CA GLY A 440 -0.30 11.74 10.78
C GLY A 440 0.19 12.61 9.64
N TYR A 441 -0.71 13.07 8.78
CA TYR A 441 -0.39 13.96 7.67
C TYR A 441 0.17 15.29 8.15
N ALA A 442 -0.52 15.94 9.10
CA ALA A 442 -0.05 17.19 9.70
C ALA A 442 1.31 17.03 10.40
N ARG A 443 1.51 15.92 11.13
CA ARG A 443 2.81 15.56 11.73
C ARG A 443 3.90 15.39 10.67
N GLY A 444 3.58 14.70 9.58
CA GLY A 444 4.47 14.49 8.45
C GLY A 444 4.92 15.80 7.80
N GLN A 445 3.98 16.74 7.60
CA GLN A 445 4.31 18.08 7.11
C GLN A 445 5.24 18.83 8.05
N PHE A 446 4.96 18.82 9.35
CA PHE A 446 5.81 19.48 10.35
C PHE A 446 7.22 18.88 10.43
N SER A 447 7.32 17.55 10.35
CA SER A 447 8.56 16.80 10.59
C SER A 447 9.31 16.42 9.31
N LYS A 448 8.90 16.98 8.15
CA LYS A 448 9.35 16.55 6.82
C LYS A 448 10.87 16.53 6.68
N GLU A 449 11.53 17.64 7.02
CA GLU A 449 12.98 17.76 6.91
C GLU A 449 13.71 16.77 7.83
N GLN A 450 13.22 16.60 9.05
CA GLN A 450 13.83 15.69 10.04
C GLN A 450 13.64 14.23 9.63
N ILE A 451 12.47 13.85 9.13
CA ILE A 451 12.19 12.49 8.64
C ILE A 451 13.09 12.16 7.45
N GLN A 452 13.17 13.05 6.46
CA GLN A 452 14.02 12.86 5.28
C GLN A 452 15.49 12.71 5.68
N LYS A 453 16.01 13.63 6.52
CA LYS A 453 17.38 13.58 7.03
C LYS A 453 17.67 12.27 7.79
N ARG A 454 16.76 11.83 8.66
CA ARG A 454 16.98 10.61 9.46
C ARG A 454 16.89 9.34 8.63
N PHE A 455 16.02 9.30 7.63
CA PHE A 455 16.01 8.20 6.66
C PHE A 455 17.35 8.11 5.92
N GLU A 456 17.89 9.24 5.46
CA GLU A 456 19.20 9.27 4.79
C GLU A 456 20.32 8.76 5.71
N GLU A 457 20.39 9.24 6.94
CA GLU A 457 21.45 8.91 7.89
C GLU A 457 21.37 7.47 8.44
N LEU A 458 20.16 7.00 8.77
CA LEU A 458 19.96 5.75 9.51
C LEU A 458 19.66 4.54 8.62
N ILE A 459 19.20 4.77 7.39
CA ILE A 459 18.84 3.71 6.44
C ILE A 459 19.67 3.81 5.16
N GLN A 460 19.57 4.91 4.41
CA GLN A 460 20.14 4.99 3.06
C GLN A 460 21.66 4.94 3.04
N LYS A 461 22.33 5.76 3.85
CA LYS A 461 23.80 5.80 3.92
C LYS A 461 24.40 4.46 4.37
N PRO A 462 23.90 3.79 5.43
CA PRO A 462 24.36 2.44 5.77
C PRO A 462 24.21 1.40 4.64
N ILE A 463 23.11 1.45 3.86
CA ILE A 463 22.93 0.57 2.69
C ILE A 463 24.03 0.84 1.65
N LEU A 464 24.28 2.12 1.35
CA LEU A 464 25.32 2.53 0.38
C LEU A 464 26.73 2.15 0.85
N GLU A 465 26.97 2.13 2.16
CA GLU A 465 28.22 1.67 2.78
C GLU A 465 28.32 0.14 2.88
N GLY A 466 27.29 -0.60 2.46
CA GLY A 466 27.26 -2.07 2.49
C GLY A 466 27.01 -2.68 3.86
N ARG A 467 26.62 -1.89 4.87
CA ARG A 467 26.43 -2.35 6.26
C ARG A 467 25.23 -3.27 6.47
N TYR A 468 24.24 -3.24 5.57
CA TYR A 468 23.05 -4.10 5.62
C TYR A 468 22.99 -5.15 4.51
N LEU A 469 24.14 -5.47 3.90
CA LEU A 469 24.20 -6.55 2.91
C LEU A 469 24.05 -7.90 3.62
N PRO A 470 23.10 -8.77 3.19
CA PRO A 470 22.96 -10.08 3.79
C PRO A 470 24.20 -10.93 3.49
N GLU A 471 24.71 -11.63 4.51
CA GLU A 471 25.91 -12.48 4.40
C GLU A 471 25.68 -13.73 3.52
N GLN A 472 24.43 -14.09 3.24
CA GLN A 472 24.03 -15.28 2.47
C GLN A 472 22.86 -14.98 1.52
N GLY A 473 22.62 -15.88 0.56
CA GLY A 473 21.51 -15.80 -0.39
C GLY A 473 21.83 -15.03 -1.68
N PHE A 474 20.81 -14.75 -2.48
CA PHE A 474 20.95 -14.17 -3.83
C PHE A 474 21.85 -12.92 -3.87
N PHE A 475 21.64 -11.98 -2.96
CA PHE A 475 22.40 -10.73 -2.91
C PHE A 475 23.87 -10.92 -2.51
N SER A 476 24.20 -11.92 -1.69
CA SER A 476 25.59 -12.26 -1.33
C SER A 476 26.41 -12.81 -2.51
N SER A 477 25.73 -13.30 -3.55
CA SER A 477 26.35 -13.87 -4.76
C SER A 477 26.61 -12.83 -5.85
N ILE A 478 26.17 -11.57 -5.68
CA ILE A 478 26.36 -10.50 -6.65
C ILE A 478 27.67 -9.75 -6.35
N PRO A 479 28.58 -9.59 -7.32
CA PRO A 479 29.80 -8.80 -7.11
C PRO A 479 29.46 -7.30 -6.89
N SER A 480 29.33 -6.90 -5.63
CA SER A 480 28.96 -5.54 -5.22
C SER A 480 29.96 -4.46 -5.66
N SER A 481 31.20 -4.85 -5.98
CA SER A 481 32.23 -3.97 -6.53
C SER A 481 32.05 -3.61 -8.01
N TRP A 482 31.13 -4.27 -8.73
CA TRP A 482 30.89 -4.06 -10.18
C TRP A 482 29.46 -3.61 -10.50
N ILE A 483 28.51 -3.81 -9.58
CA ILE A 483 27.08 -3.51 -9.78
C ILE A 483 26.55 -2.76 -8.56
N ASN A 484 25.99 -1.55 -8.78
CA ASN A 484 25.28 -0.84 -7.72
C ASN A 484 23.92 -1.52 -7.46
N ILE A 485 23.87 -2.35 -6.43
CA ILE A 485 22.66 -3.09 -5.99
C ILE A 485 21.79 -2.29 -5.00
N SER A 486 22.14 -1.03 -4.69
CA SER A 486 21.38 -0.22 -3.73
C SER A 486 19.92 -0.01 -4.15
N SER A 487 19.65 0.02 -5.46
CA SER A 487 18.31 0.12 -6.06
C SER A 487 17.44 -1.12 -5.83
N LEU A 488 18.04 -2.26 -5.46
CA LEU A 488 17.33 -3.52 -5.17
C LEU A 488 17.28 -3.83 -3.67
N ILE A 489 18.33 -3.49 -2.92
CA ILE A 489 18.42 -3.76 -1.48
C ILE A 489 17.35 -2.98 -0.72
N LEU A 490 17.19 -1.69 -1.00
CA LEU A 490 16.24 -0.87 -0.25
C LEU A 490 14.79 -1.40 -0.39
N PRO A 491 14.27 -1.65 -1.60
CA PRO A 491 12.97 -2.32 -1.75
C PRO A 491 12.91 -3.69 -1.06
N ALA A 492 13.93 -4.53 -1.22
CA ALA A 492 13.95 -5.86 -0.62
C ALA A 492 13.88 -5.81 0.92
N MET A 493 14.66 -4.92 1.55
CA MET A 493 14.61 -4.69 2.99
C MET A 493 13.25 -4.20 3.43
N ALA A 494 12.69 -3.19 2.74
CA ALA A 494 11.41 -2.62 3.12
C ALA A 494 10.27 -3.66 3.05
N ILE A 495 10.23 -4.42 1.95
CA ILE A 495 9.26 -5.50 1.74
C ILE A 495 9.43 -6.60 2.80
N SER A 496 10.67 -6.94 3.17
CA SER A 496 10.93 -8.01 4.16
C SER A 496 10.39 -7.71 5.56
N ILE A 497 10.37 -6.43 5.97
CA ILE A 497 9.88 -6.01 7.28
C ILE A 497 8.42 -5.55 7.26
N ARG A 498 7.84 -5.35 6.08
CA ARG A 498 6.43 -4.93 5.91
C ARG A 498 5.44 -5.80 6.70
N PRO A 499 5.60 -7.14 6.79
CA PRO A 499 4.70 -7.98 7.57
C PRO A 499 4.65 -7.68 9.08
N TRP A 500 5.63 -6.97 9.63
CA TRP A 500 5.60 -6.54 11.03
C TRP A 500 4.45 -5.57 11.31
N ALA A 501 4.05 -4.75 10.31
CA ALA A 501 2.93 -3.82 10.45
C ALA A 501 1.58 -4.54 10.66
N LYS A 502 1.46 -5.83 10.33
CA LYS A 502 0.26 -6.64 10.61
C LYS A 502 -0.06 -6.75 12.11
N LYS A 503 0.93 -6.57 12.98
CA LYS A 503 0.76 -6.58 14.44
C LYS A 503 0.26 -5.24 15.01
N LEU A 504 0.19 -4.19 14.18
CA LEU A 504 -0.26 -2.87 14.61
C LEU A 504 -1.78 -2.76 14.54
N HIS A 505 -2.33 -1.90 15.40
CA HIS A 505 -3.71 -1.48 15.30
C HIS A 505 -3.92 -0.56 14.08
N SER A 506 -5.12 -0.62 13.49
CA SER A 506 -5.44 0.07 12.22
C SER A 506 -5.20 1.57 12.27
N GLU A 507 -5.52 2.22 13.38
CA GLU A 507 -5.38 3.66 13.53
C GLU A 507 -3.91 4.11 13.63
N VAL A 508 -3.01 3.24 14.10
CA VAL A 508 -1.56 3.48 14.05
C VAL A 508 -1.06 3.36 12.61
N ILE A 509 -1.55 2.35 11.87
CA ILE A 509 -1.23 2.22 10.44
C ILE A 509 -1.71 3.45 9.67
N ASP A 510 -2.95 3.90 9.90
CA ASP A 510 -3.53 5.07 9.24
C ASP A 510 -2.72 6.35 9.54
N GLU A 511 -2.23 6.51 10.77
CA GLU A 511 -1.34 7.62 11.14
C GLU A 511 0.00 7.56 10.38
N LEU A 512 0.61 6.38 10.26
CA LEU A 512 1.83 6.19 9.47
C LEU A 512 1.62 6.43 7.96
N ILE A 513 0.45 6.06 7.43
CA ILE A 513 0.05 6.40 6.05
C ILE A 513 -0.08 7.91 5.89
N GLY A 514 -0.70 8.58 6.87
CA GLY A 514 -0.77 10.04 6.94
C GLY A 514 0.63 10.67 6.91
N ILE A 515 1.54 10.21 7.77
CA ILE A 515 2.93 10.70 7.83
C ILE A 515 3.62 10.52 6.48
N SER A 516 3.47 9.35 5.85
CA SER A 516 4.03 9.06 4.53
C SER A 516 3.56 10.06 3.47
N ASP A 517 2.27 10.38 3.43
CA ASP A 517 1.73 11.38 2.51
C ASP A 517 2.19 12.80 2.85
N GLY A 518 2.18 13.20 4.13
CA GLY A 518 2.59 14.54 4.58
C GLY A 518 4.08 14.84 4.37
N VAL A 519 4.94 13.81 4.45
CA VAL A 519 6.38 13.91 4.16
C VAL A 519 6.67 13.82 2.65
N GLU A 520 5.71 13.35 1.85
CA GLU A 520 5.89 12.99 0.44
C GLU A 520 6.99 11.91 0.26
N MET A 521 6.90 10.85 1.05
CA MET A 521 7.78 9.67 0.94
C MET A 521 6.95 8.38 0.89
N PRO A 522 7.39 7.34 0.16
CA PRO A 522 6.74 6.02 0.18
C PRO A 522 6.59 5.49 1.61
N PHE A 523 5.44 4.88 1.92
CA PHE A 523 5.15 4.29 3.23
C PHE A 523 6.25 3.35 3.69
N ASP A 524 6.76 2.52 2.79
CA ASP A 524 7.84 1.58 3.06
C ASP A 524 9.14 2.24 3.57
N LYS A 525 9.44 3.48 3.14
CA LYS A 525 10.58 4.25 3.68
C LYS A 525 10.30 4.73 5.11
N ILE A 526 9.08 5.19 5.36
CA ILE A 526 8.64 5.57 6.71
C ILE A 526 8.72 4.34 7.63
N TRP A 527 8.20 3.20 7.19
CA TRP A 527 8.20 1.96 7.97
C TRP A 527 9.61 1.45 8.29
N LEU A 528 10.53 1.54 7.33
CA LEU A 528 11.95 1.26 7.58
C LEU A 528 12.54 2.20 8.63
N LEU A 529 12.29 3.51 8.51
CA LEU A 529 12.79 4.49 9.46
C LEU A 529 12.23 4.25 10.88
N GLN A 530 10.93 3.97 10.99
CA GLN A 530 10.27 3.66 12.25
C GLN A 530 10.85 2.42 12.94
N ASN A 531 11.47 1.51 12.18
CA ASN A 531 12.12 0.31 12.69
C ASN A 531 13.67 0.39 12.68
N ALA A 532 14.25 1.56 12.38
CA ALA A 532 15.70 1.72 12.28
C ALA A 532 16.43 1.32 13.57
N ILE A 533 15.86 1.65 14.72
CA ILE A 533 16.39 1.30 16.05
C ILE A 533 16.48 -0.23 16.21
N ASN A 534 15.46 -0.97 15.79
CA ASN A 534 15.44 -2.44 15.90
C ASN A 534 16.41 -3.08 14.89
N ILE A 535 16.44 -2.58 13.65
CA ILE A 535 17.31 -3.09 12.59
C ILE A 535 18.80 -2.93 12.96
N GLN A 536 19.18 -1.76 13.49
CA GLN A 536 20.57 -1.48 13.86
C GLN A 536 21.05 -2.27 15.08
N ASN A 537 20.15 -2.62 16.00
CA ASN A 537 20.47 -3.38 17.22
C ASN A 537 20.35 -4.90 17.08
N ALA A 538 20.08 -5.38 15.86
CA ALA A 538 19.97 -6.80 15.58
C ALA A 538 21.31 -7.52 15.71
N GLN A 539 21.29 -8.79 16.14
CA GLN A 539 22.50 -9.58 16.39
C GLN A 539 23.45 -9.70 15.19
N SER A 540 22.92 -9.57 13.97
CA SER A 540 23.62 -9.79 12.70
C SER A 540 24.14 -8.53 12.01
N TYR A 541 23.92 -7.33 12.57
CA TYR A 541 24.40 -6.06 12.01
C TYR A 541 25.20 -5.31 13.07
N ASN A 542 26.34 -4.74 12.67
CA ASN A 542 27.27 -4.11 13.62
C ASN A 542 26.62 -2.83 14.19
N PRO A 543 26.32 -2.74 15.50
CA PRO A 543 25.69 -1.56 16.07
C PRO A 543 26.72 -0.44 16.14
N LEU A 544 26.56 0.57 15.30
CA LEU A 544 27.41 1.77 15.27
C LEU A 544 26.88 2.89 16.21
N PHE A 545 25.78 2.64 16.93
CA PHE A 545 25.11 3.63 17.78
C PHE A 545 24.63 3.02 19.10
N ASP A 546 24.73 3.81 20.18
CA ASP A 546 24.09 3.52 21.45
C ASP A 546 22.58 3.80 21.35
N THR A 547 21.79 2.77 21.61
CA THR A 547 20.34 2.82 21.87
C THR A 547 19.99 3.89 22.92
N PRO A 548 18.81 4.55 22.91
CA PRO A 548 18.51 5.52 23.96
C PRO A 548 18.52 4.83 25.32
N LEU A 549 19.31 5.34 26.25
CA LEU A 549 19.24 4.94 27.65
C LEU A 549 18.16 5.81 28.30
N CYS A 550 17.08 5.18 28.74
CA CYS A 550 16.00 5.88 29.43
C CYS A 550 15.97 5.50 30.90
N THR A 551 15.73 6.47 31.78
CA THR A 551 15.48 6.20 33.20
C THR A 551 14.07 6.64 33.54
N ALA A 552 13.24 5.70 33.99
CA ALA A 552 11.91 6.00 34.47
C ALA A 552 11.71 5.53 35.92
N ILE A 553 10.83 6.21 36.65
CA ILE A 553 10.44 5.89 38.02
C ILE A 553 9.00 6.37 38.28
N ALA A 554 8.25 5.61 39.05
CA ALA A 554 6.99 6.03 39.63
C ALA A 554 7.09 6.07 41.15
N ILE A 555 6.61 7.17 41.74
CA ILE A 555 6.39 7.32 43.18
C ILE A 555 4.88 7.30 43.40
N TYR A 556 4.38 6.50 44.33
CA TYR A 556 2.93 6.36 44.54
C TYR A 556 2.55 6.07 46.00
N GLY A 557 1.26 6.20 46.29
CA GLY A 557 0.69 5.98 47.62
C GLY A 557 1.22 7.01 48.62
N GLU A 558 1.52 6.58 49.85
CA GLU A 558 1.97 7.49 50.91
C GLU A 558 3.21 8.29 50.52
N ARG A 559 4.10 7.71 49.72
CA ARG A 559 5.35 8.36 49.30
C ARG A 559 5.15 9.47 48.27
N ALA A 560 4.02 9.47 47.56
CA ALA A 560 3.62 10.58 46.67
C ALA A 560 2.75 11.63 47.37
N GLY A 561 2.37 11.40 48.64
CA GLY A 561 1.51 12.30 49.41
C GLY A 561 0.18 12.58 48.70
N ALA A 562 -0.23 13.85 48.69
CA ALA A 562 -1.51 14.29 48.10
C ALA A 562 -1.59 14.14 46.57
N LYS A 563 -0.49 13.78 45.90
CA LYS A 563 -0.46 13.59 44.44
C LYS A 563 -0.94 12.20 44.03
N ASP A 564 -1.05 11.26 44.97
CA ASP A 564 -1.31 9.82 44.78
C ASP A 564 -0.26 9.07 43.93
N VAL A 565 0.16 9.65 42.81
CA VAL A 565 1.18 9.12 41.90
C VAL A 565 1.94 10.25 41.20
N LEU A 566 3.25 10.08 41.06
CA LEU A 566 4.17 10.89 40.27
C LEU A 566 4.97 9.95 39.37
N ILE A 567 5.13 10.28 38.10
CA ILE A 567 6.02 9.54 37.20
C ILE A 567 7.06 10.48 36.66
N ALA A 568 8.33 10.07 36.68
CA ALA A 568 9.40 10.78 36.02
C ALA A 568 10.11 9.91 34.98
N HIS A 569 10.59 10.54 33.90
CA HIS A 569 11.30 9.89 32.81
C HIS A 569 12.40 10.82 32.28
N THR A 570 13.65 10.36 32.18
CA THR A 570 14.72 10.99 31.38
C THR A 570 14.98 10.20 30.10
N ILE A 571 15.03 10.88 28.95
CA ILE A 571 15.41 10.27 27.67
C ILE A 571 16.83 10.71 27.34
N ASP A 572 17.75 9.75 27.28
CA ASP A 572 19.07 9.98 26.73
C ASP A 572 19.14 9.51 25.30
N TRP A 573 19.64 10.37 24.44
CA TRP A 573 19.72 10.12 23.02
C TRP A 573 21.00 10.74 22.47
N ALA A 574 21.95 9.92 21.99
CA ALA A 574 23.25 10.40 21.56
C ALA A 574 23.15 11.42 20.41
N ILE A 575 22.14 11.29 19.56
CA ILE A 575 21.90 12.24 18.48
C ILE A 575 21.43 13.57 19.08
N ASN A 576 22.12 14.66 18.71
CA ASN A 576 21.75 16.00 19.15
C ASN A 576 20.52 16.49 18.37
N GLU A 577 19.33 16.19 18.89
CA GLU A 577 18.05 16.67 18.38
C GLU A 577 17.12 17.10 19.50
N SER A 578 16.35 18.16 19.22
CA SER A 578 15.39 18.70 20.17
C SER A 578 14.14 17.84 20.22
N PRO A 579 13.59 17.57 21.41
CA PRO A 579 12.31 16.89 21.54
C PRO A 579 11.16 17.76 21.05
N VAL A 580 10.04 17.11 20.77
CA VAL A 580 8.77 17.75 20.38
C VAL A 580 7.64 17.18 21.23
N ILE A 581 6.70 18.05 21.58
CA ILE A 581 5.47 17.68 22.26
C ILE A 581 4.36 17.67 21.20
N PHE A 582 3.73 16.52 21.01
CA PHE A 582 2.55 16.42 20.14
C PHE A 582 1.30 16.37 21.01
N ARG A 583 0.44 17.40 20.87
CA ARG A 583 -0.89 17.44 21.45
C ARG A 583 -1.87 16.86 20.44
N ASN A 584 -2.33 15.64 20.69
CA ASN A 584 -3.22 14.90 19.81
C ASN A 584 -4.68 15.09 20.24
N GLN A 585 -5.41 15.89 19.46
CA GLN A 585 -6.85 16.05 19.55
C GLN A 585 -7.52 15.05 18.60
N THR A 586 -8.03 13.96 19.14
CA THR A 586 -8.52 12.83 18.35
C THR A 586 -9.96 13.07 17.91
N ALA A 587 -10.28 12.87 16.63
CA ALA A 587 -11.68 12.86 16.17
C ALA A 587 -12.46 11.67 16.77
N ASN A 588 -11.77 10.54 16.95
CA ASN A 588 -12.28 9.33 17.58
C ASN A 588 -11.21 8.86 18.60
N GLY A 589 -11.58 8.73 19.87
CA GLY A 589 -10.67 8.29 20.93
C GLY A 589 -10.52 9.29 22.07
N ILE A 590 -9.41 9.17 22.78
CA ILE A 590 -9.06 9.98 23.94
C ILE A 590 -7.94 10.93 23.53
N ASN A 591 -8.09 12.22 23.85
CA ASN A 591 -7.03 13.19 23.62
C ASN A 591 -5.79 12.84 24.44
N PHE A 592 -4.61 13.00 23.86
CA PHE A 592 -3.38 12.65 24.56
C PHE A 592 -2.21 13.55 24.17
N ILE A 593 -1.23 13.59 25.06
CA ILE A 593 0.06 14.22 24.84
C ILE A 593 1.10 13.11 24.74
N GLU A 594 1.88 13.14 23.67
CA GLU A 594 3.10 12.35 23.55
C GLU A 594 4.32 13.27 23.45
N ILE A 595 5.43 12.80 24.01
CA ILE A 595 6.71 13.52 24.00
C ILE A 595 7.74 12.58 23.37
N GLY A 596 8.42 13.08 22.36
CA GLY A 596 9.38 12.28 21.60
C GLY A 596 10.18 13.13 20.63
N PHE A 597 10.53 12.54 19.50
CA PHE A 597 11.33 13.18 18.46
C PHE A 597 10.49 13.38 17.18
N PRO A 598 10.79 14.41 16.36
CA PRO A 598 9.99 14.72 15.17
C PRO A 598 9.76 13.54 14.23
N TRP A 599 10.78 12.70 14.05
CA TRP A 599 10.80 11.65 13.04
C TRP A 599 10.22 10.30 13.50
N PHE A 600 10.03 10.09 14.80
CA PHE A 600 9.65 8.79 15.38
C PHE A 600 8.20 8.81 15.86
N ASP A 601 7.34 8.02 15.24
CA ASP A 601 5.90 8.00 15.49
C ASP A 601 5.49 7.18 16.71
N GLY A 602 6.32 6.21 17.12
CA GLY A 602 6.08 5.45 18.35
C GLY A 602 6.16 6.33 19.60
N THR A 603 5.30 6.06 20.59
CA THR A 603 5.29 6.84 21.83
C THR A 603 6.31 6.30 22.83
N ILE A 604 7.32 7.11 23.18
CA ILE A 604 8.28 6.78 24.25
C ILE A 604 7.69 7.10 25.62
N CYS A 605 7.08 8.27 25.77
CA CYS A 605 6.33 8.62 26.96
C CYS A 605 5.18 9.58 26.64
N GLY A 606 4.13 9.53 27.45
CA GLY A 606 2.94 10.35 27.25
C GLY A 606 1.87 10.14 28.30
N MET A 607 0.85 11.01 28.25
CA MET A 607 -0.30 10.97 29.13
C MET A 607 -1.57 11.30 28.34
N ASN A 608 -2.64 10.54 28.57
CA ASN A 608 -3.94 10.81 27.98
C ASN A 608 -4.90 11.52 28.93
N GLN A 609 -6.03 12.02 28.40
CA GLN A 609 -7.01 12.80 29.14
C GLN A 609 -7.70 12.02 30.27
N ALA A 610 -7.69 10.68 30.20
CA ALA A 610 -8.18 9.77 31.25
C ALA A 610 -7.18 9.58 32.40
N GLY A 611 -5.95 10.09 32.28
CA GLY A 611 -4.90 9.98 33.28
C GLY A 611 -4.07 8.71 33.16
N ILE A 612 -4.15 7.98 32.04
CA ILE A 612 -3.19 6.92 31.71
C ILE A 612 -1.86 7.57 31.37
N VAL A 613 -0.79 7.14 32.03
CA VAL A 613 0.59 7.56 31.76
C VAL A 613 1.39 6.34 31.35
N LEU A 614 2.14 6.49 30.26
CA LEU A 614 3.04 5.47 29.73
C LEU A 614 4.46 6.01 29.61
N SER A 615 5.42 5.15 29.90
CA SER A 615 6.84 5.47 29.93
C SER A 615 7.65 4.23 29.57
N ILE A 616 8.31 4.24 28.42
CA ILE A 616 9.07 3.12 27.88
C ILE A 616 10.57 3.34 28.10
N THR A 617 11.23 2.39 28.75
CA THR A 617 12.68 2.36 28.84
C THR A 617 13.25 1.20 28.05
N ARG A 618 14.51 1.34 27.66
CA ARG A 618 15.25 0.29 26.96
C ARG A 618 16.65 0.11 27.54
N ASP A 619 17.05 -1.14 27.76
CA ASP A 619 18.45 -1.49 28.03
C ASP A 619 19.20 -1.68 26.70
N ALA A 620 20.14 -0.76 26.44
CA ALA A 620 20.94 -0.72 25.23
C ALA A 620 21.89 -1.92 25.07
N SER A 621 22.18 -2.66 26.15
CA SER A 621 23.12 -3.79 26.11
C SER A 621 22.52 -5.08 25.55
N ILE A 622 21.19 -5.15 25.45
CA ILE A 622 20.45 -6.33 24.98
C ILE A 622 20.11 -6.17 23.49
N LYS A 623 20.65 -7.09 22.67
CA LYS A 623 20.43 -7.12 21.21
C LYS A 623 19.02 -7.60 20.86
N THR A 624 18.44 -7.04 19.80
CA THR A 624 17.09 -7.37 19.32
C THR A 624 17.07 -8.63 18.45
N ASN A 625 16.07 -9.50 18.62
CA ASN A 625 15.78 -10.59 17.68
C ASN A 625 14.69 -10.16 16.69
N LEU A 626 15.07 -9.84 15.45
CA LEU A 626 14.13 -9.33 14.43
C LEU A 626 12.98 -10.29 14.04
N ALA A 627 13.07 -11.57 14.39
CA ALA A 627 11.98 -12.52 14.14
C ALA A 627 10.89 -12.45 15.22
N GLU A 628 11.27 -12.15 16.47
CA GLU A 628 10.43 -12.25 17.66
C GLU A 628 10.03 -10.86 18.19
N ASP A 629 10.92 -9.88 18.12
CA ASP A 629 10.87 -8.60 18.85
C ASP A 629 10.34 -7.40 18.05
N THR A 630 9.52 -7.62 17.01
CA THR A 630 9.07 -6.55 16.11
C THR A 630 7.56 -6.58 15.82
N PRO A 631 6.89 -5.41 15.70
CA PRO A 631 7.41 -4.06 15.97
C PRO A 631 7.51 -3.79 17.49
N GLY A 632 8.23 -2.72 17.87
CA GLY A 632 8.47 -2.38 19.28
C GLY A 632 7.20 -1.94 20.02
N PRO A 633 7.22 -1.96 21.37
CA PRO A 633 6.06 -1.63 22.22
C PRO A 633 5.59 -0.17 22.11
N GLU A 634 6.40 0.71 21.52
CA GLU A 634 6.11 2.14 21.36
C GLU A 634 4.83 2.39 20.54
N PHE A 635 4.52 1.52 19.57
CA PHE A 635 3.27 1.61 18.79
C PHE A 635 2.04 1.15 19.57
N THR A 636 2.18 0.15 20.44
CA THR A 636 1.11 -0.28 21.35
C THR A 636 0.88 0.78 22.43
N ALA A 637 1.93 1.42 22.92
CA ALA A 637 1.79 2.55 23.85
C ALA A 637 0.99 3.70 23.23
N LYS A 638 1.23 3.99 21.94
CA LYS A 638 0.43 4.97 21.20
C LYS A 638 -1.04 4.58 21.11
N HIS A 639 -1.32 3.33 20.75
CA HIS A 639 -2.69 2.79 20.76
C HIS A 639 -3.35 3.03 22.13
N ILE A 640 -2.71 2.59 23.22
CA ILE A 640 -3.22 2.70 24.59
C ILE A 640 -3.54 4.15 24.97
N LEU A 641 -2.66 5.11 24.66
CA LEU A 641 -2.93 6.51 24.98
C LEU A 641 -4.16 7.03 24.22
N SER A 642 -4.37 6.58 22.98
CA SER A 642 -5.49 7.02 22.15
C SER A 642 -6.83 6.32 22.45
N THR A 643 -6.83 5.15 23.09
CA THR A 643 -8.06 4.32 23.23
C THR A 643 -8.41 3.91 24.66
N CYS A 644 -7.43 3.74 25.57
CA CYS A 644 -7.68 3.18 26.89
C CYS A 644 -7.96 4.25 27.95
N SER A 645 -9.05 4.08 28.69
CA SER A 645 -9.42 4.95 29.81
C SER A 645 -9.09 4.37 31.19
N THR A 646 -8.77 3.07 31.27
CA THR A 646 -8.47 2.38 32.53
C THR A 646 -7.19 1.55 32.42
N ILE A 647 -6.55 1.28 33.56
CA ILE A 647 -5.33 0.49 33.59
C ILE A 647 -5.57 -0.95 33.14
N GLU A 648 -6.73 -1.54 33.43
CA GLU A 648 -7.04 -2.91 32.99
C GLU A 648 -7.15 -3.03 31.47
N ALA A 649 -7.74 -2.03 30.79
CA ALA A 649 -7.78 -2.00 29.33
C ALA A 649 -6.37 -1.88 28.74
N ALA A 650 -5.53 -1.02 29.32
CA ALA A 650 -4.13 -0.87 28.92
C ALA A 650 -3.33 -2.18 29.14
N MET A 651 -3.56 -2.88 30.24
CA MET A 651 -2.94 -4.19 30.52
C MET A 651 -3.35 -5.25 29.50
N GLU A 652 -4.62 -5.26 29.09
CA GLU A 652 -5.11 -6.18 28.07
C GLU A 652 -4.36 -5.97 26.75
N GLU A 653 -4.17 -4.71 26.31
CA GLU A 653 -3.41 -4.41 25.10
C GLU A 653 -1.93 -4.80 25.21
N ILE A 654 -1.29 -4.51 26.34
CA ILE A 654 0.11 -4.92 26.57
C ILE A 654 0.24 -6.45 26.53
N SER A 655 -0.75 -7.20 27.02
CA SER A 655 -0.71 -8.67 27.04
C SER A 655 -0.76 -9.31 25.64
N LYS A 656 -1.20 -8.57 24.62
CA LYS A 656 -1.28 -9.04 23.23
C LYS A 656 0.07 -8.98 22.51
N ILE A 657 1.06 -8.27 23.07
CA ILE A 657 2.37 -8.12 22.46
C ILE A 657 3.46 -8.88 23.20
N THR A 658 4.50 -9.26 22.45
CA THR A 658 5.74 -9.78 23.03
C THR A 658 6.66 -8.61 23.31
N ILE A 659 7.05 -8.43 24.57
CA ILE A 659 8.00 -7.41 24.98
C ILE A 659 9.39 -8.06 25.03
N SER A 660 10.32 -7.59 24.20
CA SER A 660 11.72 -8.03 24.25
C SER A 660 12.30 -7.75 25.64
N GLN A 661 13.27 -8.56 26.07
CA GLN A 661 13.97 -8.35 27.35
C GLN A 661 14.68 -7.00 27.45
N ALA A 662 14.94 -6.35 26.32
CA ALA A 662 15.49 -5.01 26.29
C ALA A 662 14.49 -3.94 26.77
N TYR A 663 13.19 -4.17 26.63
CA TYR A 663 12.16 -3.15 26.87
C TYR A 663 11.49 -3.28 28.23
N HIS A 664 11.17 -2.13 28.82
CA HIS A 664 10.27 -2.06 29.97
C HIS A 664 9.22 -0.96 29.76
N ILE A 665 7.97 -1.27 30.08
CA ILE A 665 6.85 -0.34 30.01
C ILE A 665 6.38 -0.06 31.43
N LEU A 666 6.61 1.15 31.91
CA LEU A 666 6.02 1.65 33.14
C LEU A 666 4.66 2.28 32.79
N LEU A 667 3.61 1.75 33.41
CA LEU A 667 2.22 2.13 33.23
C LEU A 667 1.65 2.64 34.55
N ALA A 668 0.97 3.78 34.54
CA ALA A 668 0.09 4.17 35.64
C ALA A 668 -1.28 4.59 35.11
N GLY A 669 -2.29 4.34 35.93
CA GLY A 669 -3.66 4.64 35.59
C GLY A 669 -4.60 4.36 36.75
N LYS A 670 -5.81 4.86 36.65
CA LYS A 670 -6.89 4.43 37.53
C LYS A 670 -7.42 3.07 37.08
N ASN A 671 -7.69 2.23 38.05
CA ASN A 671 -8.39 0.97 37.82
C ASN A 671 -9.92 1.18 37.76
N ASN A 672 -10.66 0.13 37.44
CA ASN A 672 -12.13 0.17 37.37
C ASN A 672 -12.84 0.58 38.69
N LYS A 673 -12.09 0.68 39.80
CA LYS A 673 -12.56 1.14 41.10
C LYS A 673 -12.06 2.56 41.43
N GLU A 674 -11.63 3.33 40.42
CA GLU A 674 -11.10 4.68 40.54
C GLU A 674 -9.84 4.82 41.40
N LYS A 675 -9.13 3.71 41.65
CA LYS A 675 -7.89 3.71 42.45
C LYS A 675 -6.66 3.74 41.55
N TRP A 676 -5.73 4.63 41.85
CA TRP A 676 -4.41 4.67 41.21
C TRP A 676 -3.65 3.36 41.38
N THR A 677 -3.14 2.87 40.25
CA THR A 677 -2.34 1.64 40.16
C THR A 677 -1.12 1.93 39.28
N THR A 678 0.02 1.37 39.63
CA THR A 678 1.29 1.49 38.91
C THR A 678 1.84 0.09 38.62
N LEU A 679 2.24 -0.16 37.39
CA LEU A 679 2.68 -1.47 36.91
C LEU A 679 3.92 -1.32 36.00
N LEU A 680 4.72 -2.38 35.96
CA LEU A 680 5.87 -2.50 35.05
C LEU A 680 5.73 -3.77 34.22
N PHE A 681 6.04 -3.69 32.93
CA PHE A 681 6.02 -4.81 32.01
C PHE A 681 7.38 -4.98 31.33
N PRO A 682 8.02 -6.16 31.41
CA PRO A 682 7.64 -7.29 32.26
C PRO A 682 7.73 -6.91 33.76
N ALA A 683 6.92 -7.58 34.59
CA ALA A 683 6.93 -7.35 36.02
C ALA A 683 8.28 -7.78 36.64
N PRO A 684 8.76 -7.10 37.69
CA PRO A 684 9.97 -7.52 38.40
C PRO A 684 9.82 -8.96 38.89
N LYS A 685 10.88 -9.76 38.72
CA LYS A 685 10.84 -11.17 39.12
C LYS A 685 10.69 -11.30 40.66
N PRO A 686 10.02 -12.35 41.17
CA PRO A 686 9.85 -12.54 42.61
C PRO A 686 11.17 -12.60 43.40
N GLU A 687 12.23 -13.10 42.78
CA GLU A 687 13.58 -13.18 43.35
C GLU A 687 14.32 -11.83 43.43
N ASP A 688 13.87 -10.78 42.74
CA ASP A 688 14.48 -9.45 42.83
C ASP A 688 13.98 -8.72 44.08
N THR A 689 14.54 -9.10 45.23
CA THR A 689 14.16 -8.56 46.54
C THR A 689 14.30 -7.03 46.64
N ILE A 690 15.21 -6.42 45.88
CA ILE A 690 15.39 -4.96 45.87
C ILE A 690 14.17 -4.31 45.21
N ALA A 691 13.81 -4.75 44.01
CA ALA A 691 12.65 -4.21 43.29
C ALA A 691 11.33 -4.45 44.06
N GLN A 692 11.17 -5.63 44.68
CA GLN A 692 9.98 -5.95 45.49
C GLN A 692 9.88 -5.07 46.75
N ASN A 693 10.99 -4.82 47.45
CA ASN A 693 11.01 -3.96 48.63
C ASN A 693 10.71 -2.50 48.27
N LEU A 694 11.28 -1.98 47.19
CA LEU A 694 11.00 -0.63 46.71
C LEU A 694 9.51 -0.45 46.35
N TYR A 695 8.92 -1.46 45.69
CA TYR A 695 7.49 -1.47 45.36
C TYR A 695 6.62 -1.41 46.63
N GLN A 696 6.97 -2.14 47.68
CA GLN A 696 6.25 -2.04 48.96
C GLN A 696 6.40 -0.66 49.62
N GLN A 697 7.49 0.06 49.34
CA GLN A 697 7.74 1.42 49.83
C GLN A 697 7.17 2.52 48.93
N GLY A 698 6.34 2.18 47.94
CA GLY A 698 5.74 3.17 47.04
C GLY A 698 6.68 3.69 45.94
N ILE A 699 7.72 2.93 45.59
CA ILE A 699 8.65 3.23 44.49
C ILE A 699 8.63 2.09 43.47
N LEU A 700 8.30 2.40 42.22
CA LEU A 700 8.42 1.46 41.11
C LEU A 700 9.46 1.97 40.10
N LEU A 701 10.48 1.17 39.86
CA LEU A 701 11.51 1.49 38.88
C LEU A 701 11.06 1.14 37.47
N GLY A 702 11.48 1.93 36.49
CA GLY A 702 11.33 1.65 35.07
C GLY A 702 12.28 0.59 34.52
N CYS A 703 12.83 -0.29 35.35
CA CYS A 703 13.65 -1.43 34.93
C CYS A 703 13.21 -2.67 35.70
N GLY A 704 13.19 -3.83 35.03
CA GLY A 704 12.63 -5.06 35.57
C GLY A 704 13.54 -5.74 36.61
N SER A 705 14.84 -5.44 36.59
CA SER A 705 15.79 -5.92 37.59
C SER A 705 17.03 -5.06 37.64
N ILE A 706 17.40 -4.53 38.81
CA ILE A 706 18.71 -3.88 38.98
C ILE A 706 19.81 -4.93 38.97
N ALA A 707 19.60 -6.09 39.61
CA ALA A 707 20.65 -7.11 39.76
C ALA A 707 21.12 -7.71 38.42
N ASN A 708 20.27 -7.70 37.39
CA ASN A 708 20.55 -8.26 36.07
C ASN A 708 20.67 -7.20 34.96
N ALA A 709 20.65 -5.91 35.31
CA ALA A 709 20.80 -4.83 34.33
C ALA A 709 22.28 -4.58 34.00
N SER A 710 22.52 -3.84 32.93
CA SER A 710 23.85 -3.31 32.60
C SER A 710 24.46 -2.48 33.74
N GLU A 711 25.79 -2.49 33.88
CA GLU A 711 26.51 -1.79 34.96
C GLU A 711 26.16 -0.29 35.04
N SER A 712 26.00 0.36 33.88
CA SER A 712 25.53 1.75 33.77
C SER A 712 24.14 1.94 34.36
N THR A 713 23.20 1.04 34.06
CA THR A 713 21.83 1.05 34.57
C THR A 713 21.80 0.84 36.08
N VAL A 714 22.60 -0.11 36.59
CA VAL A 714 22.72 -0.36 38.04
C VAL A 714 23.20 0.88 38.78
N ARG A 715 24.30 1.49 38.31
CA ARG A 715 24.89 2.66 38.95
C ARG A 715 23.94 3.86 38.91
N ARG A 716 23.21 4.03 37.80
CA ARG A 716 22.23 5.11 37.62
C ARG A 716 21.04 5.00 38.56
N TYR A 717 20.40 3.84 38.60
CA TYR A 717 19.30 3.61 39.55
C TYR A 717 19.77 3.65 41.00
N SER A 718 21.01 3.23 41.30
CA SER A 718 21.58 3.35 42.64
C SER A 718 21.76 4.82 43.07
N ASN A 719 22.23 5.68 42.16
CA ASN A 719 22.37 7.12 42.42
C ASN A 719 21.00 7.80 42.60
N LEU A 720 20.01 7.41 41.80
CA LEU A 720 18.62 7.85 41.94
C LEU A 720 18.05 7.48 43.31
N LEU A 721 18.21 6.23 43.73
CA LEU A 721 17.67 5.73 44.99
C LEU A 721 18.31 6.40 46.21
N LYS A 722 19.63 6.63 46.22
CA LYS A 722 20.31 7.37 47.30
C LYS A 722 19.71 8.76 47.53
N LYS A 723 19.33 9.45 46.45
CA LYS A 723 18.69 10.78 46.54
C LYS A 723 17.24 10.73 47.02
N LEU A 724 16.59 9.57 46.97
CA LEU A 724 15.20 9.35 47.44
C LEU A 724 15.12 8.76 48.86
N GLU A 725 16.22 8.23 49.40
CA GLU A 725 16.27 7.60 50.72
C GLU A 725 16.08 8.60 51.87
N GLU A 726 16.46 9.86 51.67
CA GLU A 726 16.41 10.90 52.71
C GLU A 726 14.99 11.43 52.96
N GLU A 727 14.05 11.20 52.03
CA GLU A 727 12.73 11.82 52.03
C GLU A 727 11.58 10.82 52.21
N ARG A 728 10.69 11.13 53.16
CA ARG A 728 9.51 10.28 53.46
C ARG A 728 8.38 10.49 52.45
N ILE A 729 8.18 11.71 51.98
CA ILE A 729 7.20 12.09 50.96
C ILE A 729 7.97 12.85 49.88
N ILE A 730 7.90 12.40 48.64
CA ILE A 730 8.61 13.02 47.52
C ILE A 730 7.70 14.08 46.89
N SER A 731 8.12 15.34 46.93
CA SER A 731 7.42 16.42 46.26
C SER A 731 7.76 16.48 44.76
N PRO A 732 6.88 17.08 43.91
CA PRO A 732 7.23 17.33 42.52
C PRO A 732 8.52 18.14 42.33
N GLU A 733 8.82 19.10 43.22
CA GLU A 733 10.04 19.92 43.15
C GLU A 733 11.32 19.15 43.49
N GLU A 734 11.26 18.25 44.48
CA GLU A 734 12.36 17.33 44.75
C GLU A 734 12.61 16.41 43.55
N LEU A 735 11.55 15.85 42.98
CA LEU A 735 11.68 14.96 41.81
C LEU A 735 12.25 15.70 40.60
N LYS A 736 11.85 16.96 40.37
CA LYS A 736 12.47 17.85 39.36
C LYS A 736 13.97 17.99 39.57
N THR A 737 14.37 18.28 40.81
CA THR A 737 15.79 18.47 41.18
C THR A 737 16.60 17.19 41.00
N ILE A 738 16.06 16.05 41.41
CA ILE A 738 16.72 14.75 41.30
C ILE A 738 16.91 14.36 39.82
N MET A 739 15.86 14.52 39.00
CA MET A 739 15.86 14.10 37.60
C MET A 739 16.72 14.97 36.67
N THR A 740 17.14 16.14 37.16
CA THR A 740 18.07 17.04 36.46
C THR A 740 19.44 17.11 37.14
N SER A 741 19.69 16.26 38.14
CA SER A 741 20.95 16.27 38.87
C SER A 741 22.11 15.67 38.07
N SER A 742 23.23 16.39 38.09
CA SER A 742 24.54 15.96 37.59
C SER A 742 25.56 16.10 38.73
N ASP A 743 26.49 15.16 38.85
CA ASP A 743 27.62 15.24 39.78
C ASP A 743 28.83 15.83 39.06
N ASN A 744 29.35 16.95 39.57
CA ASN A 744 30.36 17.80 38.90
C ASN A 744 31.74 17.14 38.61
N GLN A 745 31.94 15.84 38.89
CA GLN A 745 33.23 15.16 38.75
C GLN A 745 33.21 13.88 37.87
N ASP A 746 32.06 13.45 37.32
CA ASP A 746 31.95 12.19 36.57
C ASP A 746 31.01 12.33 35.36
N THR A 747 31.51 12.31 34.12
CA THR A 747 30.70 12.41 32.90
C THR A 747 30.11 11.08 32.43
N SER A 748 30.12 10.02 33.24
CA SER A 748 29.69 8.70 32.80
C SER A 748 28.15 8.59 32.57
N PRO A 749 27.69 7.64 31.74
CA PRO A 749 26.25 7.34 31.52
C PRO A 749 25.45 6.98 32.79
N ALA A 750 26.13 6.83 33.94
CA ALA A 750 25.53 6.54 35.23
C ALA A 750 24.92 7.77 35.93
N GLN A 751 25.09 8.98 35.41
CA GLN A 751 24.35 10.16 35.89
C GLN A 751 22.90 10.14 35.42
N ILE A 752 22.00 10.72 36.22
CA ILE A 752 20.58 10.84 35.85
C ILE A 752 20.42 11.83 34.70
N TRP A 753 21.05 13.00 34.80
CA TRP A 753 21.26 13.91 33.67
C TRP A 753 22.71 13.83 33.21
N ASN A 754 22.94 13.53 31.93
CA ASN A 754 24.28 13.40 31.33
C ASN A 754 24.34 14.07 29.94
N GLU A 755 25.47 13.91 29.26
CA GLU A 755 25.71 14.51 27.93
C GLU A 755 24.71 14.07 26.84
N ASN A 756 24.15 12.86 26.98
CA ASN A 756 23.16 12.29 26.08
C ASN A 756 21.72 12.63 26.48
N SER A 757 21.47 13.09 27.72
CA SER A 757 20.12 13.50 28.13
C SER A 757 19.58 14.61 27.23
N ARG A 758 18.38 14.41 26.68
CA ARG A 758 17.67 15.39 25.84
C ARG A 758 16.50 16.03 26.55
N LEU A 759 15.83 15.25 27.40
CA LEU A 759 14.72 15.74 28.20
C LEU A 759 14.57 14.99 29.52
N SER A 760 13.96 15.66 30.48
CA SER A 760 13.38 15.09 31.69
C SER A 760 11.92 15.51 31.80
N VAL A 761 11.01 14.57 31.96
CA VAL A 761 9.57 14.83 32.12
C VAL A 761 9.07 14.31 33.46
N ILE A 762 8.14 15.03 34.07
CA ILE A 762 7.38 14.61 35.25
C ILE A 762 5.88 14.71 34.96
N PHE A 763 5.16 13.62 35.17
CA PHE A 763 3.71 13.53 35.07
C PHE A 763 3.08 13.56 36.47
N GLU A 764 2.11 14.45 36.65
CA GLU A 764 1.21 14.51 37.80
C GLU A 764 -0.22 14.19 37.34
N PRO A 765 -0.56 12.91 37.11
CA PRO A 765 -1.80 12.57 36.42
C PRO A 765 -3.05 12.87 37.26
N THR A 766 -2.95 12.93 38.59
CA THR A 766 -4.03 13.39 39.49
C THR A 766 -4.43 14.84 39.22
N GLU A 767 -3.48 15.70 38.90
CA GLU A 767 -3.73 17.11 38.56
C GLU A 767 -3.75 17.38 37.06
N LYS A 768 -3.54 16.35 36.25
CA LYS A 768 -3.36 16.43 34.79
C LYS A 768 -2.28 17.43 34.36
N LYS A 769 -1.16 17.46 35.09
CA LYS A 769 -0.02 18.32 34.77
C LYS A 769 1.15 17.52 34.25
N ILE A 770 1.87 18.12 33.31
CA ILE A 770 3.12 17.60 32.79
C ILE A 770 4.17 18.71 32.95
N TRP A 771 5.34 18.36 33.47
CA TRP A 771 6.49 19.26 33.57
C TRP A 771 7.61 18.74 32.69
N LEU A 772 8.20 19.60 31.88
CA LEU A 772 9.30 19.22 30.99
C LEU A 772 10.52 20.11 31.22
N SER A 773 11.69 19.50 31.29
CA SER A 773 12.98 20.17 31.16
C SER A 773 13.68 19.60 29.92
N VAL A 774 14.32 20.45 29.13
CA VAL A 774 15.03 20.07 27.90
C VAL A 774 16.47 20.52 27.95
N ARG A 775 17.34 19.87 27.16
CA ARG A 775 18.75 20.24 27.05
C ARG A 775 18.90 21.61 26.37
N ASN A 776 19.56 22.55 27.03
CA ASN A 776 19.89 23.86 26.46
C ASN A 776 21.17 23.82 25.60
N SER A 777 21.53 24.97 25.02
CA SER A 777 22.73 25.12 24.17
C SER A 777 24.04 24.77 24.88
N ASP A 778 24.09 24.95 26.20
CA ASP A 778 25.27 24.69 27.02
C ASP A 778 25.33 23.23 27.50
N GLY A 779 24.31 22.43 27.17
CA GLY A 779 24.19 21.02 27.54
C GLY A 779 23.57 20.77 28.91
N ASN A 780 23.14 21.82 29.60
CA ASN A 780 22.50 21.76 30.90
C ASN A 780 20.96 21.59 30.76
N PRO A 781 20.27 21.07 31.79
CA PRO A 781 18.82 21.04 31.82
C PRO A 781 18.25 22.46 31.92
N SER A 782 17.18 22.74 31.18
CA SER A 782 16.40 23.97 31.35
C SER A 782 15.60 23.95 32.66
N GLU A 783 15.06 25.10 33.07
CA GLU A 783 13.99 25.11 34.05
C GLU A 783 12.81 24.25 33.57
N PHE A 784 12.10 23.63 34.51
CA PHE A 784 10.92 22.84 34.20
C PHE A 784 9.76 23.76 33.82
N ILE A 785 9.23 23.52 32.63
CA ILE A 785 8.11 24.27 32.07
C ILE A 785 6.83 23.45 32.23
N PRO A 786 5.71 24.07 32.66
CA PRO A 786 4.43 23.38 32.71
C PRO A 786 3.88 23.23 31.29
N ILE A 787 3.40 22.04 30.97
CA ILE A 787 2.63 21.76 29.77
C ILE A 787 1.21 21.47 30.24
N GLU A 788 0.30 22.37 29.91
CA GLU A 788 -1.12 22.14 30.15
C GLU A 788 -1.58 20.97 29.26
N SER A 789 -2.16 19.94 29.86
CA SER A 789 -3.01 19.01 29.12
C SER A 789 -4.27 19.79 28.76
N GLY A 790 -4.38 20.28 27.52
CA GLY A 790 -5.59 20.98 27.08
C GLY A 790 -6.84 20.18 27.44
N ASN A 791 -7.91 20.88 27.82
CA ASN A 791 -9.17 20.27 28.26
C ASN A 791 -9.78 19.33 27.22
#